data_AF-A0AAN4YWK0-F1
#
_entry.id   AF-A0AAN4YWK0-F1
#
_cell.length_a   1.000
_cell.length_b   1.000
_cell.length_c   1.000
_cell.angle_alpha   90.00
_cell.angle_beta   90.00
_cell.angle_gamma   90.00
#
_symmetry.space_group_name_H-M   'P 1'
#
loop_
_entity.id
_entity.type
_entity.pdbx_description
1 polymer ?
#
loop_
_entity_poly.entity_id
_entity_poly.type
_entity_poly.pdbx_seq_one_letter_code
_entity_poly.pdbx_strand_id
1 'polypeptide(L)'
;MPLPPTPRDRKDFSVAIICALEVESDAVELLFDHIWDANGDRYGKAAHDPYSYRTGVIGNHNVVLAYMTGMGKVQAASVAKSCRWSFPGVRLALIVGVCGGVPGGIEGGVFLGDIVISDEILPYDFGKKYPGTFQCREVTSRSNGDNEVQAFLRKLRSPKGREHLLSRTAHHLDVLRAGAGEYSCPPRQSDQLFEPNYHHKHHGTSKCKTCNEGKACKRAQKATCKALRCDQERLVVRLRSSQREFNIHFGRIASGDTVMKSGRDRDRIADKEKVIAFEMEGAGIDGIMPFLVIKGVCDYADSHKNKIWQKYSAGAAASCMKSLLEQWAVIDQFEKRHYQPRDFSQESHCHIQETASEACALSTRRDEGYHSQYNPDTNNENLLQGDFHVQNLEDLGSLIENFRSVIHQPKKTHTWQEPRIDKIPECRRKFEDFRVIQQAAHSLYDAVGTACAAHTVHKVHIPLQPAIDGTTTRIRFNVALIQHSRAPGDVVWIDVESTIKSHEGYSQLGSTSPSGQNPSLNRRQEVERGNCLSTQRKRVQFRLPTAPIQPLCSEADVVEIPYLHIQRNFCQVVERCLSQQERNRCIGLLGDNGTCKHLAYLASRTSITTTTKSLSELISQTRSDITKEMSQYERVRLAKYLATAVLYYHATPWLNRAWRSEDIHFFNYPDPSIEQPQHIPAYMMSSVSTEYLPASPAYHRFIRNPVLFGLGVMFLELAFQVPLAALELSIDLQERGKSDLAEYSTARRVVEFSHGKISKSFKEVTKRCLYCDFGHDDDFHSPALQQAFYNNVITVLDDLEKRFRELQLD
;
A
#
# COMPACT_ATOMS: atom_id res chain seq x y z
N MET A 1 -40.54 10.62 -10.07
CA MET A 1 -40.82 9.18 -9.90
C MET A 1 -40.81 8.87 -8.40
N PRO A 2 -41.52 7.83 -7.93
CA PRO A 2 -41.35 7.38 -6.54
C PRO A 2 -39.88 7.01 -6.30
N LEU A 3 -39.35 7.37 -5.12
CA LEU A 3 -37.98 7.04 -4.72
C LEU A 3 -37.79 5.51 -4.72
N PRO A 4 -36.58 5.00 -5.04
CA PRO A 4 -36.28 3.60 -4.86
C PRO A 4 -36.46 3.22 -3.37
N PRO A 5 -36.73 1.93 -3.08
CA PRO A 5 -36.85 1.47 -1.71
C PRO A 5 -35.57 1.79 -0.93
N THR A 6 -35.76 2.21 0.32
CA THR A 6 -34.67 2.47 1.25
C THR A 6 -33.74 1.26 1.34
N PRO A 7 -32.43 1.41 1.08
CA PRO A 7 -31.45 0.35 1.25
C PRO A 7 -31.54 -0.29 2.64
N ARG A 8 -31.51 -1.63 2.69
CA ARG A 8 -31.42 -2.37 3.95
C ARG A 8 -29.98 -2.44 4.43
N ASP A 9 -29.04 -2.64 3.50
CA ASP A 9 -27.61 -2.66 3.78
C ASP A 9 -26.77 -2.15 2.59
N ARG A 10 -25.44 -2.24 2.71
CA ARG A 10 -24.47 -1.75 1.71
C ARG A 10 -24.52 -2.49 0.36
N LYS A 11 -25.19 -3.65 0.27
CA LYS A 11 -25.37 -4.42 -0.97
C LYS A 11 -26.47 -3.86 -1.88
N ASP A 12 -27.33 -2.99 -1.34
CA ASP A 12 -28.44 -2.42 -2.11
C ASP A 12 -28.03 -1.18 -2.93
N PHE A 13 -26.75 -0.78 -2.86
CA PHE A 13 -26.16 0.27 -3.68
C PHE A 13 -25.58 -0.32 -4.96
N SER A 14 -26.10 0.09 -6.11
CA SER A 14 -25.74 -0.49 -7.41
C SER A 14 -24.76 0.37 -8.22
N VAL A 15 -24.63 1.65 -7.90
CA VAL A 15 -23.80 2.60 -8.64
C VAL A 15 -22.85 3.33 -7.70
N ALA A 16 -21.57 3.36 -8.06
CA ALA A 16 -20.58 4.22 -7.44
C ALA A 16 -20.34 5.46 -8.32
N ILE A 17 -20.27 6.64 -7.72
CA ILE A 17 -19.86 7.87 -8.38
C ILE A 17 -18.52 8.29 -7.77
N ILE A 18 -17.53 8.57 -8.60
CA ILE A 18 -16.16 8.86 -8.16
C ILE A 18 -15.78 10.25 -8.70
N CYS A 19 -15.44 11.17 -7.80
CA CYS A 19 -15.02 12.53 -8.11
C CYS A 19 -13.62 12.78 -7.56
N ALA A 20 -12.77 13.47 -8.34
CA ALA A 20 -11.38 13.74 -7.99
C ALA A 20 -11.19 15.04 -7.21
N LEU A 21 -12.07 16.02 -7.45
CA LEU A 21 -12.01 17.37 -6.88
C LEU A 21 -13.30 17.72 -6.13
N GLU A 22 -13.18 18.58 -5.12
CA GLU A 22 -14.32 19.10 -4.34
C GLU A 22 -15.39 19.73 -5.23
N VAL A 23 -15.00 20.58 -6.19
CA VAL A 23 -15.94 21.21 -7.15
C VAL A 23 -16.74 20.20 -7.99
N GLU A 24 -16.21 18.99 -8.16
CA GLU A 24 -16.89 17.91 -8.90
C GLU A 24 -17.86 17.16 -7.97
N SER A 25 -17.45 16.85 -6.74
CA SER A 25 -18.35 16.23 -5.75
C SER A 25 -19.48 17.17 -5.34
N ASP A 26 -19.22 18.47 -5.17
CA ASP A 26 -20.23 19.48 -4.82
C ASP A 26 -21.35 19.53 -5.87
N ALA A 27 -20.97 19.49 -7.16
CA ALA A 27 -21.92 19.48 -8.26
C ALA A 27 -22.79 18.21 -8.27
N VAL A 28 -22.19 17.05 -7.95
CA VAL A 28 -22.89 15.77 -7.84
C VAL A 28 -23.84 15.76 -6.64
N GLU A 29 -23.41 16.23 -5.47
CA GLU A 29 -24.21 16.28 -4.25
C GLU A 29 -25.49 17.09 -4.41
N LEU A 30 -25.39 18.25 -5.06
CA LEU A 30 -26.54 19.12 -5.34
C LEU A 30 -27.59 18.47 -6.26
N LEU A 31 -27.25 17.36 -6.93
CA LEU A 31 -28.16 16.62 -7.79
C LEU A 31 -28.74 15.36 -7.14
N PHE A 32 -28.43 15.07 -5.87
CA PHE A 32 -29.08 14.00 -5.12
C PHE A 32 -30.58 14.29 -5.00
N ASP A 33 -31.41 13.30 -5.34
CA ASP A 33 -32.86 13.36 -5.08
C ASP A 33 -33.17 13.11 -3.60
N HIS A 34 -32.32 12.32 -2.94
CA HIS A 34 -32.37 12.07 -1.51
C HIS A 34 -30.98 11.68 -0.97
N ILE A 35 -30.64 12.10 0.24
CA ILE A 35 -29.38 11.72 0.91
C ILE A 35 -29.75 10.86 2.12
N TRP A 36 -29.28 9.61 2.13
CA TRP A 36 -29.63 8.68 3.21
C TRP A 36 -28.85 8.98 4.50
N ASP A 37 -27.62 9.48 4.38
CA ASP A 37 -26.73 9.76 5.51
C ASP A 37 -26.83 11.22 6.01
N ALA A 38 -27.90 11.94 5.66
CA ALA A 38 -28.06 13.36 6.00
C ALA A 38 -28.05 13.61 7.53
N ASN A 39 -28.50 12.63 8.31
CA ASN A 39 -28.58 12.69 9.78
C ASN A 39 -27.53 11.81 10.48
N GLY A 40 -26.45 11.46 9.77
CA GLY A 40 -25.39 10.58 10.25
C GLY A 40 -25.16 9.37 9.33
N ASP A 41 -23.97 8.78 9.41
CA ASP A 41 -23.55 7.66 8.58
C ASP A 41 -24.33 6.39 8.93
N ARG A 42 -25.38 6.09 8.15
CA ARG A 42 -26.31 4.98 8.42
C ARG A 42 -25.73 3.65 7.99
N TYR A 43 -25.07 3.62 6.83
CA TYR A 43 -24.60 2.36 6.24
C TYR A 43 -23.14 2.05 6.56
N GLY A 44 -22.38 3.07 6.96
CA GLY A 44 -20.96 2.93 7.20
C GLY A 44 -20.19 2.54 5.95
N LYS A 45 -19.05 1.91 6.18
CA LYS A 45 -18.16 1.37 5.16
C LYS A 45 -17.50 0.11 5.68
N ALA A 46 -16.86 -0.64 4.79
CA ALA A 46 -16.14 -1.83 5.20
C ALA A 46 -15.04 -1.47 6.19
N ALA A 47 -14.72 -2.42 7.05
CA ALA A 47 -13.65 -2.28 8.00
C ALA A 47 -12.36 -1.85 7.27
N HIS A 48 -11.79 -0.71 7.69
CA HIS A 48 -10.51 -0.19 7.20
C HIS A 48 -10.50 0.29 5.75
N ASP A 49 -11.70 0.57 5.25
CA ASP A 49 -11.87 1.58 4.24
C ASP A 49 -11.76 2.99 4.88
N PRO A 50 -10.81 3.86 4.51
CA PRO A 50 -10.60 5.23 4.93
C PRO A 50 -10.97 6.22 3.85
N TYR A 51 -11.54 5.79 2.72
CA TYR A 51 -12.25 6.72 1.88
C TYR A 51 -13.55 7.10 2.56
N SER A 52 -13.97 8.34 2.33
CA SER A 52 -15.27 8.83 2.78
C SER A 52 -16.26 8.61 1.66
N TYR A 53 -17.51 8.38 2.06
CA TYR A 53 -18.61 8.16 1.14
C TYR A 53 -19.82 8.99 1.55
N ARG A 54 -20.68 9.26 0.58
CA ARG A 54 -22.03 9.76 0.81
C ARG A 54 -23.00 8.86 0.08
N THR A 55 -23.98 8.34 0.79
CA THR A 55 -25.00 7.50 0.18
C THR A 55 -26.30 8.27 -0.06
N GLY A 56 -27.00 7.92 -1.12
CA GLY A 56 -28.25 8.56 -1.47
C GLY A 56 -28.90 7.99 -2.70
N VAL A 57 -29.74 8.80 -3.32
CA VAL A 57 -30.53 8.46 -4.50
C VAL A 57 -30.28 9.46 -5.61
N ILE A 58 -30.04 8.95 -6.81
CA ILE A 58 -30.08 9.71 -8.05
C ILE A 58 -30.93 8.95 -9.06
N GLY A 59 -32.02 9.57 -9.51
CA GLY A 59 -33.03 8.92 -10.33
C GLY A 59 -33.67 7.75 -9.59
N ASN A 60 -33.57 6.56 -10.18
CA ASN A 60 -34.11 5.32 -9.61
C ASN A 60 -33.04 4.43 -8.96
N HIS A 61 -31.84 4.99 -8.70
CA HIS A 61 -30.68 4.22 -8.24
C HIS A 61 -30.25 4.65 -6.85
N ASN A 62 -29.99 3.67 -5.99
CA ASN A 62 -29.24 3.88 -4.76
C ASN A 62 -27.76 3.99 -5.13
N VAL A 63 -27.19 5.17 -4.90
CA VAL A 63 -25.84 5.54 -5.30
C VAL A 63 -24.94 5.78 -4.11
N VAL A 64 -23.65 5.52 -4.30
CA VAL A 64 -22.60 5.91 -3.37
C VAL A 64 -21.64 6.87 -4.06
N LEU A 65 -21.54 8.11 -3.56
CA LEU A 65 -20.52 9.07 -3.95
C LEU A 65 -19.25 8.83 -3.13
N ALA A 66 -18.13 8.61 -3.81
CA ALA A 66 -16.82 8.40 -3.21
C ALA A 66 -15.92 9.61 -3.44
N TYR A 67 -15.33 10.13 -2.35
CA TYR A 67 -14.42 11.27 -2.39
C TYR A 67 -12.98 10.79 -2.54
N MET A 68 -12.31 11.20 -3.61
CA MET A 68 -10.88 10.92 -3.78
C MET A 68 -10.04 11.85 -2.92
N THR A 69 -8.93 11.32 -2.38
CA THR A 69 -7.93 12.09 -1.61
C THR A 69 -6.96 12.88 -2.50
N GLY A 70 -7.11 12.79 -3.82
CA GLY A 70 -6.29 13.47 -4.81
C GLY A 70 -6.52 12.91 -6.21
N MET A 71 -6.08 13.64 -7.24
CA MET A 71 -6.18 13.25 -8.65
C MET A 71 -5.22 12.10 -9.01
N GLY A 72 -5.45 11.49 -10.18
CA GLY A 72 -4.53 10.51 -10.77
C GLY A 72 -5.01 9.06 -10.68
N LYS A 73 -4.39 8.19 -11.49
CA LYS A 73 -4.83 6.81 -11.70
C LYS A 73 -4.73 5.97 -10.42
N VAL A 74 -3.67 6.15 -9.63
CA VAL A 74 -3.44 5.39 -8.39
C VAL A 74 -4.55 5.65 -7.37
N GLN A 75 -4.93 6.92 -7.20
CA GLN A 75 -5.97 7.30 -6.25
C GLN A 75 -7.35 6.82 -6.72
N ALA A 76 -7.62 6.92 -8.02
CA ALA A 76 -8.84 6.39 -8.63
C ALA A 76 -8.96 4.87 -8.41
N ALA A 77 -7.89 4.12 -8.70
CA ALA A 77 -7.84 2.66 -8.50
C ALA A 77 -8.12 2.27 -7.04
N SER A 78 -7.44 2.96 -6.12
CA SER A 78 -7.53 2.67 -4.69
C SER A 78 -8.94 2.97 -4.16
N VAL A 79 -9.54 4.12 -4.49
CA VAL A 79 -10.92 4.42 -4.06
C VAL A 79 -11.94 3.49 -4.70
N ALA A 80 -11.79 3.14 -5.98
CA ALA A 80 -12.70 2.23 -6.67
C ALA A 80 -12.70 0.85 -6.03
N LYS A 81 -11.51 0.30 -5.75
CA LYS A 81 -11.37 -1.01 -5.09
C LYS A 81 -11.97 -0.99 -3.68
N SER A 82 -11.72 0.08 -2.93
CA SER A 82 -12.27 0.28 -1.59
C SER A 82 -13.80 0.39 -1.61
N CYS A 83 -14.33 1.21 -2.52
CA CYS A 83 -15.76 1.41 -2.70
C CYS A 83 -16.43 0.10 -3.05
N ARG A 84 -15.83 -0.71 -3.94
CA ARG A 84 -16.33 -2.05 -4.27
C ARG A 84 -16.38 -2.98 -3.07
N TRP A 85 -15.38 -2.90 -2.20
CA TRP A 85 -15.30 -3.69 -0.99
C TRP A 85 -16.33 -3.25 0.06
N SER A 86 -16.53 -1.94 0.19
CA SER A 86 -17.52 -1.34 1.08
C SER A 86 -18.95 -1.52 0.58
N PHE A 87 -19.18 -1.46 -0.72
CA PHE A 87 -20.48 -1.53 -1.34
C PHE A 87 -20.46 -2.66 -2.36
N PRO A 88 -20.52 -3.93 -1.90
CA PRO A 88 -20.37 -5.11 -2.77
C PRO A 88 -21.46 -5.23 -3.84
N GLY A 89 -22.58 -4.53 -3.66
CA GLY A 89 -23.67 -4.44 -4.64
C GLY A 89 -23.40 -3.54 -5.82
N VAL A 90 -22.36 -2.70 -5.77
CA VAL A 90 -22.01 -1.80 -6.87
C VAL A 90 -21.76 -2.64 -8.12
N ARG A 91 -22.19 -2.20 -9.29
CA ARG A 91 -21.96 -2.88 -10.58
C ARG A 91 -21.49 -1.93 -11.67
N LEU A 92 -21.71 -0.63 -11.48
CA LEU A 92 -21.25 0.43 -12.37
C LEU A 92 -20.56 1.52 -11.57
N ALA A 93 -19.36 1.92 -12.00
CA ALA A 93 -18.70 3.14 -11.51
C ALA A 93 -18.82 4.26 -12.55
N LEU A 94 -19.19 5.47 -12.12
CA LEU A 94 -19.19 6.67 -12.92
C LEU A 94 -18.08 7.59 -12.43
N ILE A 95 -17.04 7.80 -13.24
CA ILE A 95 -16.03 8.82 -12.95
C ILE A 95 -16.56 10.14 -13.52
N VAL A 96 -16.93 11.05 -12.63
CA VAL A 96 -17.55 12.34 -12.99
C VAL A 96 -16.59 13.45 -12.63
N GLY A 97 -16.39 14.39 -13.55
CA GLY A 97 -15.50 15.52 -13.28
C GLY A 97 -15.23 16.41 -14.47
N VAL A 98 -14.06 17.06 -14.48
CA VAL A 98 -13.63 17.92 -15.58
C VAL A 98 -12.44 17.35 -16.36
N CYS A 99 -12.30 17.76 -17.62
CA CYS A 99 -11.20 17.35 -18.48
C CYS A 99 -10.69 18.50 -19.36
N GLY A 100 -9.55 18.27 -20.01
CA GLY A 100 -9.09 19.07 -21.13
C GLY A 100 -9.66 18.53 -22.45
N GLY A 101 -10.26 19.39 -23.27
CA GLY A 101 -10.86 19.00 -24.55
C GLY A 101 -9.88 19.10 -25.72
N VAL A 102 -10.12 18.32 -26.77
CA VAL A 102 -9.38 18.39 -28.03
C VAL A 102 -10.22 19.13 -29.08
N PRO A 103 -9.90 20.39 -29.39
CA PRO A 103 -10.70 21.22 -30.31
C PRO A 103 -11.07 20.56 -31.64
N GLY A 104 -10.12 19.89 -32.28
CA GLY A 104 -10.28 19.21 -33.57
C GLY A 104 -10.46 17.69 -33.46
N GLY A 105 -10.75 17.15 -32.28
CA GLY A 105 -10.83 15.70 -32.07
C GLY A 105 -12.05 15.03 -32.73
N ILE A 106 -13.09 15.81 -33.02
CA ILE A 106 -14.32 15.33 -33.65
C ILE A 106 -14.84 16.35 -34.67
N GLU A 107 -15.62 15.88 -35.64
CA GLU A 107 -16.35 16.74 -36.56
C GLU A 107 -17.27 17.70 -35.78
N GLY A 108 -17.29 18.98 -36.18
CA GLY A 108 -17.96 20.05 -35.43
C GLY A 108 -17.16 20.59 -34.24
N GLY A 109 -16.13 19.88 -33.79
CA GLY A 109 -15.18 20.30 -32.76
C GLY A 109 -15.69 20.24 -31.32
N VAL A 110 -14.75 20.18 -30.37
CA VAL A 110 -15.03 20.21 -28.93
C VAL A 110 -14.84 21.63 -28.41
N PHE A 111 -15.81 22.16 -27.66
CA PHE A 111 -15.78 23.50 -27.09
C PHE A 111 -15.75 23.48 -25.56
N LEU A 112 -15.36 24.59 -24.94
CA LEU A 112 -15.44 24.71 -23.48
C LEU A 112 -16.90 24.62 -23.03
N GLY A 113 -17.13 23.87 -21.96
CA GLY A 113 -18.46 23.57 -21.45
C GLY A 113 -19.16 22.39 -22.11
N ASP A 114 -18.63 21.83 -23.20
CA ASP A 114 -19.13 20.57 -23.75
C ASP A 114 -18.86 19.41 -22.76
N ILE A 115 -19.63 18.33 -22.91
CA ILE A 115 -19.51 17.12 -22.10
C ILE A 115 -18.98 15.99 -22.99
N VAL A 116 -18.06 15.19 -22.45
CA VAL A 116 -17.49 14.02 -23.11
C VAL A 116 -17.81 12.77 -22.28
N ILE A 117 -18.39 11.77 -22.94
CA ILE A 117 -18.63 10.44 -22.39
C ILE A 117 -17.65 9.47 -23.06
N SER A 118 -16.98 8.65 -22.25
CA SER A 118 -15.98 7.71 -22.76
C SER A 118 -16.60 6.57 -23.55
N ASP A 119 -16.15 6.42 -24.78
CA ASP A 119 -16.31 5.19 -25.58
C ASP A 119 -15.15 4.23 -25.38
N GLU A 120 -14.01 4.77 -24.99
CA GLU A 120 -12.80 4.00 -24.76
C GLU A 120 -11.85 4.87 -23.94
N ILE A 121 -11.09 4.23 -23.07
CA ILE A 121 -10.03 4.87 -22.31
C ILE A 121 -8.68 4.41 -22.86
N LEU A 122 -7.83 5.38 -23.18
CA LEU A 122 -6.47 5.14 -23.63
C LEU A 122 -5.49 5.58 -22.54
N PRO A 123 -4.74 4.67 -21.90
CA PRO A 123 -3.64 5.02 -21.00
C PRO A 123 -2.46 5.60 -21.80
N TYR A 124 -2.56 6.85 -22.21
CA TYR A 124 -1.66 7.45 -23.23
C TYR A 124 -0.22 7.63 -22.75
N ASP A 125 0.01 7.58 -21.44
CA ASP A 125 1.33 7.64 -20.80
C ASP A 125 1.89 6.25 -20.43
N PHE A 126 1.20 5.18 -20.79
CA PHE A 126 1.67 3.81 -20.61
C PHE A 126 2.31 3.27 -21.89
N GLY A 127 3.61 2.99 -21.84
CA GLY A 127 4.36 2.67 -23.06
C GLY A 127 5.88 2.68 -22.91
N LYS A 128 6.58 2.60 -24.04
CA LYS A 128 8.05 2.55 -24.10
C LYS A 128 8.59 3.91 -24.52
N LYS A 129 9.56 4.43 -23.76
CA LYS A 129 10.28 5.67 -24.09
C LYS A 129 11.56 5.33 -24.87
N TYR A 130 11.69 5.90 -26.06
CA TYR A 130 12.92 5.91 -26.86
C TYR A 130 13.52 7.32 -26.90
N PRO A 131 14.77 7.51 -27.34
CA PRO A 131 15.30 8.84 -27.62
C PRO A 131 14.37 9.60 -28.58
N GLY A 132 13.87 10.77 -28.14
CA GLY A 132 13.01 11.64 -28.95
C GLY A 132 11.55 11.19 -29.14
N THR A 133 11.17 9.96 -28.81
CA THR A 133 9.79 9.46 -29.02
C THR A 133 9.27 8.60 -27.88
N PHE A 134 7.96 8.64 -27.67
CA PHE A 134 7.27 7.75 -26.74
C PHE A 134 6.28 6.90 -27.54
N GLN A 135 6.41 5.59 -27.44
CA GLN A 135 5.50 4.66 -28.04
C GLN A 135 4.49 4.21 -26.98
N CYS A 136 3.30 4.80 -27.00
CA CYS A 136 2.16 4.30 -26.24
C CYS A 136 1.93 2.83 -26.62
N ARG A 137 1.76 1.98 -25.60
CA ARG A 137 1.36 0.58 -25.82
C ARG A 137 -0.12 0.62 -26.15
N GLU A 138 -0.53 0.03 -27.27
CA GLU A 138 -1.95 -0.23 -27.56
C GLU A 138 -2.49 -1.28 -26.58
N VAL A 139 -2.68 -0.86 -25.33
CA VAL A 139 -3.56 -1.52 -24.39
C VAL A 139 -4.80 -0.65 -24.39
N THR A 140 -5.69 -0.91 -25.33
CA THR A 140 -7.03 -0.33 -25.28
C THR A 140 -7.66 -0.87 -24.00
N SER A 141 -7.71 -0.03 -22.96
CA SER A 141 -8.40 -0.38 -21.72
C SER A 141 -9.83 -0.64 -22.10
N ARG A 142 -10.25 -1.91 -21.96
CA ARG A 142 -11.63 -2.34 -22.18
C ARG A 142 -12.50 -1.87 -21.02
N SER A 143 -12.50 -0.56 -20.76
CA SER A 143 -13.61 0.24 -20.19
C SER A 143 -15.00 -0.29 -20.60
N ASN A 144 -15.03 -0.94 -21.77
CA ASN A 144 -16.18 -1.44 -22.50
C ASN A 144 -16.24 -2.97 -22.70
N GLY A 145 -15.54 -3.76 -21.87
CA GLY A 145 -15.66 -5.24 -21.89
C GLY A 145 -16.99 -5.76 -21.36
N ASP A 146 -17.74 -4.93 -20.64
CA ASP A 146 -19.06 -5.26 -20.11
C ASP A 146 -20.16 -5.01 -21.16
N ASN A 147 -20.89 -6.07 -21.52
CA ASN A 147 -21.94 -6.02 -22.54
C ASN A 147 -23.09 -5.09 -22.16
N GLU A 148 -23.38 -4.91 -20.87
CA GLU A 148 -24.45 -4.05 -20.38
C GLU A 148 -24.11 -2.58 -20.64
N VAL A 149 -22.88 -2.18 -20.30
CA VAL A 149 -22.35 -0.85 -20.59
C VAL A 149 -22.34 -0.58 -22.10
N GLN A 150 -21.95 -1.57 -22.92
CA GLN A 150 -21.96 -1.43 -24.39
C GLN A 150 -23.34 -1.27 -24.99
N ALA A 151 -24.28 -2.12 -24.60
CA ALA A 151 -25.66 -2.02 -25.06
C ALA A 151 -26.26 -0.67 -24.66
N PHE A 152 -25.94 -0.20 -23.46
CA PHE A 152 -26.41 1.08 -22.96
C PHE A 152 -25.81 2.28 -23.70
N LEU A 153 -24.50 2.30 -23.96
CA LEU A 153 -23.90 3.34 -24.79
C LEU A 153 -24.51 3.37 -26.20
N ARG A 154 -24.80 2.21 -26.80
CA ARG A 154 -25.53 2.14 -28.09
C ARG A 154 -26.93 2.74 -27.99
N LYS A 155 -27.68 2.45 -26.91
CA LYS A 155 -28.98 3.06 -26.63
C LYS A 155 -28.87 4.58 -26.51
N LEU A 156 -27.89 5.10 -25.76
CA LEU A 156 -27.67 6.53 -25.59
C LEU A 156 -27.28 7.24 -26.89
N ARG A 157 -26.56 6.56 -27.80
CA ARG A 157 -26.20 7.12 -29.12
C ARG A 157 -27.36 7.13 -30.13
N SER A 158 -28.43 6.38 -29.88
CA SER A 158 -29.63 6.43 -30.74
C SER A 158 -30.21 7.85 -30.77
N PRO A 159 -30.89 8.28 -31.86
CA PRO A 159 -31.45 9.64 -31.94
C PRO A 159 -32.32 10.01 -30.74
N LYS A 160 -33.22 9.11 -30.31
CA LYS A 160 -34.08 9.30 -29.13
C LYS A 160 -33.28 9.34 -27.84
N GLY A 161 -32.29 8.46 -27.68
CA GLY A 161 -31.42 8.42 -26.51
C GLY A 161 -30.61 9.71 -26.36
N ARG A 162 -30.04 10.22 -27.46
CA ARG A 162 -29.27 11.47 -27.48
C ARG A 162 -30.15 12.68 -27.18
N GLU A 163 -31.33 12.75 -27.79
CA GLU A 163 -32.28 13.83 -27.54
C GLU A 163 -32.71 13.87 -26.08
N HIS A 164 -33.08 12.72 -25.52
CA HIS A 164 -33.45 12.61 -24.11
C HIS A 164 -32.28 12.98 -23.19
N LEU A 165 -31.09 12.46 -23.47
CA LEU A 165 -29.88 12.76 -22.70
C LEU A 165 -29.62 14.28 -22.69
N LEU A 166 -29.62 14.92 -23.85
CA LEU A 166 -29.39 16.36 -24.00
C LEU A 166 -30.46 17.19 -23.28
N SER A 167 -31.74 16.86 -23.46
CA SER A 167 -32.86 17.58 -22.85
C SER A 167 -32.82 17.50 -21.32
N ARG A 168 -32.65 16.30 -20.77
CA ARG A 168 -32.58 16.09 -19.32
C ARG A 168 -31.32 16.69 -18.70
N THR A 169 -30.18 16.64 -19.39
CA THR A 169 -28.96 17.33 -18.94
C THR A 169 -29.17 18.84 -18.82
N ALA A 170 -29.80 19.47 -19.81
CA ALA A 170 -30.09 20.91 -19.74
C ALA A 170 -31.00 21.24 -18.56
N HIS A 171 -32.04 20.44 -18.35
CA HIS A 171 -32.94 20.59 -17.21
C HIS A 171 -32.22 20.50 -15.85
N HIS A 172 -31.39 19.47 -15.65
CA HIS A 172 -30.64 19.31 -14.38
C HIS A 172 -29.61 20.42 -14.16
N LEU A 173 -29.03 20.95 -15.24
CA LEU A 173 -28.11 22.07 -15.18
C LEU A 173 -28.82 23.37 -14.78
N ASP A 174 -30.06 23.58 -15.25
CA ASP A 174 -30.90 24.69 -14.82
C ASP A 174 -31.31 24.58 -13.34
N VAL A 175 -31.57 23.36 -12.85
CA VAL A 175 -31.80 23.10 -11.43
C VAL A 175 -30.59 23.49 -10.58
N LEU A 176 -29.37 23.10 -10.99
CA LEU A 176 -28.13 23.49 -10.29
C LEU A 176 -27.95 25.01 -10.24
N ARG A 177 -28.26 25.70 -11.33
CA ARG A 177 -28.18 27.17 -11.40
C ARG A 177 -29.18 27.83 -10.47
N ALA A 178 -30.42 27.35 -10.45
CA ALA A 178 -31.46 27.89 -9.58
C ALA A 178 -31.15 27.65 -8.09
N GLY A 179 -30.58 26.49 -7.74
CA GLY A 179 -30.30 26.11 -6.36
C GLY A 179 -29.06 26.77 -5.74
N ALA A 180 -28.01 27.02 -6.52
CA ALA A 180 -26.73 27.52 -6.00
C ALA A 180 -26.21 28.78 -6.69
N GLY A 181 -26.76 29.22 -7.84
CA GLY A 181 -26.32 30.40 -8.62
C GLY A 181 -24.93 30.30 -9.27
N GLU A 182 -24.04 29.47 -8.72
CA GLU A 182 -22.62 29.41 -9.04
C GLU A 182 -22.26 28.50 -10.24
N TYR A 183 -23.26 27.87 -10.87
CA TYR A 183 -23.10 26.98 -12.05
C TYR A 183 -23.57 27.62 -13.38
N SER A 184 -23.53 28.94 -13.44
CA SER A 184 -23.91 29.70 -14.64
C SER A 184 -22.92 29.46 -15.80
N CYS A 185 -23.44 29.39 -17.03
CA CYS A 185 -22.57 29.27 -18.22
C CYS A 185 -21.71 30.54 -18.36
N PRO A 186 -20.39 30.44 -18.49
CA PRO A 186 -19.56 31.58 -18.85
C PRO A 186 -19.96 32.17 -20.21
N PRO A 187 -19.72 33.47 -20.45
CA PRO A 187 -19.99 34.09 -21.74
C PRO A 187 -19.23 33.40 -22.88
N ARG A 188 -19.82 33.32 -24.07
CA ARG A 188 -19.20 32.66 -25.24
C ARG A 188 -17.81 33.23 -25.59
N GLN A 189 -17.57 34.52 -25.34
CA GLN A 189 -16.28 35.17 -25.58
C GLN A 189 -15.15 34.67 -24.66
N SER A 190 -15.50 33.99 -23.57
CA SER A 190 -14.53 33.34 -22.68
C SER A 190 -14.10 31.96 -23.16
N ASP A 191 -14.69 31.45 -24.25
CA ASP A 191 -14.20 30.28 -24.98
C ASP A 191 -13.02 30.71 -25.88
N GLN A 192 -11.82 30.65 -25.33
CA GLN A 192 -10.60 31.13 -25.98
C GLN A 192 -9.63 29.96 -26.24
N LEU A 193 -9.44 29.64 -27.52
CA LEU A 193 -8.41 28.71 -27.97
C LEU A 193 -7.30 29.51 -28.66
N PHE A 194 -6.07 29.37 -28.18
CA PHE A 194 -4.90 29.88 -28.88
C PHE A 194 -4.35 28.83 -29.85
N GLU A 195 -3.61 29.29 -30.86
CA GLU A 195 -2.87 28.39 -31.74
C GLU A 195 -1.99 27.40 -30.94
N PRO A 196 -1.89 26.13 -31.36
CA PRO A 196 -1.18 25.09 -30.59
C PRO A 196 0.30 25.38 -30.32
N ASN A 197 0.95 26.15 -31.20
CA ASN A 197 2.35 26.54 -31.12
C ASN A 197 2.58 27.85 -30.35
N TYR A 198 1.51 28.55 -29.96
CA TYR A 198 1.60 29.82 -29.26
C TYR A 198 1.93 29.57 -27.78
N HIS A 199 2.97 30.24 -27.27
CA HIS A 199 3.49 29.94 -25.93
C HIS A 199 2.90 30.90 -24.89
N HIS A 200 2.36 30.33 -23.81
CA HIS A 200 1.90 31.08 -22.63
C HIS A 200 3.08 31.59 -21.78
N LYS A 201 3.67 32.71 -22.19
CA LYS A 201 4.85 33.33 -21.57
C LYS A 201 4.67 34.84 -21.38
N HIS A 202 5.61 35.50 -20.71
CA HIS A 202 5.59 36.97 -20.66
C HIS A 202 5.82 37.55 -22.06
N HIS A 203 4.89 38.37 -22.53
CA HIS A 203 4.99 39.08 -23.81
C HIS A 203 5.31 40.57 -23.61
N GLY A 204 5.80 41.22 -24.67
CA GLY A 204 6.24 42.63 -24.65
C GLY A 204 7.64 42.83 -24.04
N THR A 205 7.91 44.02 -23.49
CA THR A 205 9.18 44.42 -22.88
C THR A 205 9.43 43.78 -21.51
N SER A 206 9.44 42.45 -21.46
CA SER A 206 9.71 41.69 -20.23
C SER A 206 11.20 41.58 -19.95
N LYS A 207 11.62 41.86 -18.71
CA LYS A 207 12.99 41.60 -18.21
C LYS A 207 13.25 40.10 -17.95
N CYS A 208 12.30 39.22 -18.26
CA CYS A 208 12.40 37.79 -17.95
C CYS A 208 13.23 37.04 -18.99
N LYS A 209 14.49 36.71 -18.66
CA LYS A 209 15.42 35.97 -19.52
C LYS A 209 14.81 34.69 -20.11
N THR A 210 14.16 33.86 -19.29
CA THR A 210 13.54 32.60 -19.74
C THR A 210 12.44 32.80 -20.78
N CYS A 211 11.58 33.82 -20.60
CA CYS A 211 10.51 34.12 -21.55
C CYS A 211 11.06 34.71 -22.85
N ASN A 212 12.16 35.45 -22.79
CA ASN A 212 12.82 36.01 -23.96
C ASN A 212 13.47 34.90 -24.82
N GLU A 213 13.91 33.81 -24.19
CA GLU A 213 14.37 32.57 -24.86
C GLU A 213 13.22 31.69 -25.42
N GLY A 214 11.97 32.17 -25.38
CA GLY A 214 10.81 31.44 -25.91
C GLY A 214 10.14 30.47 -24.94
N LYS A 215 10.63 30.33 -23.70
CA LYS A 215 10.11 29.35 -22.73
C LYS A 215 9.23 30.01 -21.65
N ALA A 216 8.17 29.33 -21.23
CA ALA A 216 7.34 29.80 -20.13
C ALA A 216 8.05 29.61 -18.77
N CYS A 217 8.33 30.70 -18.06
CA CYS A 217 8.87 30.61 -16.69
C CYS A 217 7.80 30.23 -15.66
N LYS A 218 8.20 29.82 -14.45
CA LYS A 218 7.27 29.39 -13.38
C LYS A 218 6.20 30.44 -13.03
N ARG A 219 6.51 31.74 -13.15
CA ARG A 219 5.55 32.83 -12.95
C ARG A 219 4.54 32.90 -14.09
N ALA A 220 5.00 32.78 -15.33
CA ALA A 220 4.13 32.80 -16.50
C ALA A 220 3.17 31.60 -16.52
N GLN A 221 3.65 30.41 -16.17
CA GLN A 221 2.84 29.19 -16.10
C GLN A 221 1.63 29.26 -15.15
N LYS A 222 1.62 30.21 -14.20
CA LYS A 222 0.53 30.43 -13.25
C LYS A 222 -0.26 31.72 -13.51
N ALA A 223 0.21 32.57 -14.42
CA ALA A 223 -0.40 33.86 -14.73
C ALA A 223 -1.54 33.71 -15.74
N THR A 224 -2.46 34.68 -15.77
CA THR A 224 -3.54 34.70 -16.76
C THR A 224 -3.05 35.24 -18.11
N CYS A 225 -3.76 34.90 -19.20
CA CYS A 225 -3.46 35.44 -20.53
C CYS A 225 -3.43 36.98 -20.54
N LYS A 226 -4.34 37.62 -19.80
CA LYS A 226 -4.40 39.08 -19.62
C LYS A 226 -3.14 39.62 -18.92
N ALA A 227 -2.69 38.99 -17.84
CA ALA A 227 -1.48 39.41 -17.11
C ALA A 227 -0.21 39.24 -17.96
N LEU A 228 -0.18 38.22 -18.83
CA LEU A 228 0.92 37.97 -19.75
C LEU A 228 0.85 38.75 -21.05
N ARG A 229 -0.27 39.45 -21.31
CA ARG A 229 -0.56 40.15 -22.56
C ARG A 229 -0.47 39.21 -23.77
N CYS A 230 -1.13 38.06 -23.67
CA CYS A 230 -1.21 37.14 -24.80
C CYS A 230 -1.92 37.81 -25.98
N ASP A 231 -1.29 37.70 -27.14
CA ASP A 231 -1.73 38.25 -28.41
C ASP A 231 -3.07 37.64 -28.84
N GLN A 232 -4.08 38.51 -28.94
CA GLN A 232 -5.44 38.10 -29.31
C GLN A 232 -5.54 37.71 -30.79
N GLU A 233 -4.61 38.15 -31.64
CA GLU A 233 -4.56 37.76 -33.06
C GLU A 233 -4.18 36.28 -33.23
N ARG A 234 -3.60 35.65 -32.19
CA ARG A 234 -3.25 34.23 -32.15
C ARG A 234 -4.38 33.34 -31.64
N LEU A 235 -5.57 33.91 -31.41
CA LEU A 235 -6.77 33.14 -31.12
C LEU A 235 -7.27 32.46 -32.40
N VAL A 236 -7.59 31.18 -32.28
CA VAL A 236 -8.22 30.42 -33.35
C VAL A 236 -9.69 30.83 -33.42
N VAL A 237 -10.10 31.37 -34.56
CA VAL A 237 -11.51 31.72 -34.80
C VAL A 237 -12.34 30.44 -34.86
N ARG A 238 -13.31 30.32 -33.95
CA ARG A 238 -14.20 29.15 -33.88
C ARG A 238 -15.63 29.62 -33.63
N LEU A 239 -16.56 29.04 -34.39
CA LEU A 239 -17.99 29.30 -34.28
C LEU A 239 -18.68 28.03 -33.81
N ARG A 240 -19.40 28.13 -32.69
CA ARG A 240 -20.30 27.05 -32.26
C ARG A 240 -21.56 27.12 -33.11
N SER A 241 -21.76 26.12 -33.97
CA SER A 241 -22.92 26.04 -34.87
C SER A 241 -24.26 25.93 -34.12
N SER A 242 -24.25 25.38 -32.90
CA SER A 242 -25.46 25.25 -32.10
C SER A 242 -25.74 26.49 -31.23
N GLN A 243 -27.03 26.81 -31.08
CA GLN A 243 -27.50 27.80 -30.11
C GLN A 243 -27.41 27.27 -28.66
N ARG A 244 -27.09 25.99 -28.47
CA ARG A 244 -27.03 25.32 -27.17
C ARG A 244 -25.78 25.74 -26.38
N GLU A 245 -25.90 25.72 -25.07
CA GLU A 245 -24.82 26.05 -24.14
C GLU A 245 -23.75 24.95 -24.03
N PHE A 246 -24.08 23.73 -24.45
CA PHE A 246 -23.15 22.60 -24.50
C PHE A 246 -23.61 21.57 -25.56
N ASN A 247 -22.67 20.72 -25.98
CA ASN A 247 -22.93 19.48 -26.70
C ASN A 247 -22.47 18.28 -25.85
N ILE A 248 -22.98 17.09 -26.18
CA ILE A 248 -22.53 15.82 -25.58
C ILE A 248 -21.83 15.01 -26.66
N HIS A 249 -20.56 14.71 -26.44
CA HIS A 249 -19.68 13.95 -27.33
C HIS A 249 -19.42 12.57 -26.76
N PHE A 250 -19.36 11.58 -27.64
CA PHE A 250 -18.98 10.21 -27.31
C PHE A 250 -17.67 9.94 -28.03
N GLY A 251 -16.66 9.45 -27.31
CA GLY A 251 -15.38 9.16 -27.96
C GLY A 251 -14.29 8.71 -27.01
N ARG A 252 -13.11 8.47 -27.60
CA ARG A 252 -11.94 7.98 -26.88
C ARG A 252 -11.32 9.09 -26.02
N ILE A 253 -11.04 8.78 -24.77
CA ILE A 253 -10.42 9.71 -23.81
C ILE A 253 -9.02 9.23 -23.46
N ALA A 254 -8.04 10.13 -23.55
CA ALA A 254 -6.67 9.90 -23.08
C ALA A 254 -6.60 10.06 -21.56
N SER A 255 -6.24 9.00 -20.86
CA SER A 255 -6.06 8.97 -19.41
C SER A 255 -4.59 8.85 -19.03
N GLY A 256 -4.08 9.69 -18.13
CA GLY A 256 -2.69 9.64 -17.69
C GLY A 256 -2.40 10.47 -16.45
N ASP A 257 -1.28 10.22 -15.77
CA ASP A 257 -0.88 10.96 -14.56
C ASP A 257 -0.22 12.32 -14.89
N THR A 258 -0.01 12.61 -16.17
CA THR A 258 0.49 13.91 -16.63
C THR A 258 -0.67 14.84 -16.99
N VAL A 259 -0.69 16.05 -16.41
CA VAL A 259 -1.60 17.11 -16.86
C VAL A 259 -1.13 17.63 -18.22
N MET A 260 -1.90 17.38 -19.28
CA MET A 260 -1.59 17.88 -20.62
C MET A 260 -1.71 19.41 -20.67
N LYS A 261 -0.59 20.09 -20.95
CA LYS A 261 -0.49 21.56 -21.06
C LYS A 261 0.25 22.00 -22.33
N SER A 262 0.33 21.13 -23.33
CA SER A 262 1.03 21.37 -24.58
C SER A 262 0.06 21.17 -25.72
N GLY A 263 -0.38 22.26 -26.37
CA GLY A 263 -1.30 22.18 -27.51
C GLY A 263 -0.73 21.33 -28.65
N ARG A 264 0.59 21.40 -28.88
CA ARG A 264 1.29 20.57 -29.87
C ARG A 264 1.23 19.08 -29.55
N ASP A 265 1.54 18.72 -28.31
CA ASP A 265 1.56 17.30 -27.93
C ASP A 265 0.13 16.75 -27.86
N ARG A 266 -0.83 17.55 -27.39
CA ARG A 266 -2.28 17.28 -27.46
C ARG A 266 -2.69 16.94 -28.88
N ASP A 267 -2.43 17.82 -29.84
CA ASP A 267 -2.85 17.62 -31.23
C ASP A 267 -2.15 16.42 -31.86
N ARG A 268 -0.85 16.24 -31.62
CA ARG A 268 -0.12 15.06 -32.10
C ARG A 268 -0.72 13.75 -31.56
N ILE A 269 -1.07 13.70 -30.28
CA ILE A 269 -1.68 12.51 -29.66
C ILE A 269 -3.10 12.32 -30.19
N ALA A 270 -3.88 13.39 -30.33
CA ALA A 270 -5.22 13.34 -30.90
C ALA A 270 -5.23 12.84 -32.34
N ASP A 271 -4.31 13.32 -33.18
CA ASP A 271 -4.19 12.90 -34.57
C ASP A 271 -3.82 11.42 -34.70
N LYS A 272 -2.91 10.95 -33.84
CA LYS A 272 -2.41 9.58 -33.84
C LYS A 272 -3.42 8.60 -33.24
N GLU A 273 -3.93 8.92 -32.06
CA GLU A 273 -4.70 8.00 -31.22
C GLU A 273 -6.22 8.24 -31.27
N LYS A 274 -6.66 9.27 -31.99
CA LYS A 274 -8.08 9.66 -32.17
C LYS A 274 -8.81 9.96 -30.85
N VAL A 275 -8.11 10.61 -29.91
CA VAL A 275 -8.67 11.02 -28.62
C VAL A 275 -9.35 12.39 -28.73
N ILE A 276 -10.44 12.58 -27.99
CA ILE A 276 -11.22 13.84 -27.99
C ILE A 276 -11.11 14.62 -26.67
N ALA A 277 -10.53 14.01 -25.64
CA ALA A 277 -10.31 14.63 -24.33
C ALA A 277 -9.12 13.99 -23.59
N PHE A 278 -8.60 14.71 -22.59
CA PHE A 278 -7.54 14.30 -21.68
C PHE A 278 -8.03 14.42 -20.22
N GLU A 279 -7.91 13.34 -19.45
CA GLU A 279 -8.21 13.27 -18.02
C GLU A 279 -7.18 12.39 -17.27
N MET A 280 -7.33 12.20 -15.95
CA MET A 280 -6.26 11.62 -15.12
C MET A 280 -6.66 10.40 -14.28
N GLU A 281 -7.91 9.95 -14.32
CA GLU A 281 -8.43 8.94 -13.39
C GLU A 281 -8.84 7.64 -14.09
N GLY A 282 -9.47 7.74 -15.28
CA GLY A 282 -10.18 6.67 -15.97
C GLY A 282 -9.41 5.36 -16.12
N ALA A 283 -8.15 5.41 -16.56
CA ALA A 283 -7.35 4.20 -16.77
C ALA A 283 -6.96 3.49 -15.46
N GLY A 284 -7.04 4.18 -14.31
CA GLY A 284 -6.72 3.59 -13.01
C GLY A 284 -7.73 2.55 -12.54
N ILE A 285 -9.00 2.67 -12.95
CA ILE A 285 -10.06 1.79 -12.46
C ILE A 285 -10.33 0.58 -13.36
N ASP A 286 -9.59 0.47 -14.46
CA ASP A 286 -9.70 -0.66 -15.37
C ASP A 286 -9.40 -1.99 -14.65
N GLY A 287 -10.19 -3.01 -14.95
CA GLY A 287 -10.11 -4.32 -14.30
C GLY A 287 -10.67 -4.40 -12.86
N ILE A 288 -11.15 -3.30 -12.28
CA ILE A 288 -11.76 -3.30 -10.93
C ILE A 288 -13.27 -3.56 -10.98
N MET A 289 -13.99 -2.79 -11.81
CA MET A 289 -15.43 -2.97 -12.06
C MET A 289 -15.83 -2.26 -13.38
N PRO A 290 -17.00 -2.58 -13.97
CA PRO A 290 -17.53 -1.84 -15.12
C PRO A 290 -17.65 -0.36 -14.82
N PHE A 291 -17.27 0.49 -15.77
CA PHE A 291 -17.25 1.93 -15.54
C PHE A 291 -17.49 2.78 -16.78
N LEU A 292 -17.88 4.04 -16.56
CA LEU A 292 -17.96 5.09 -17.57
C LEU A 292 -17.34 6.37 -17.04
N VAL A 293 -16.67 7.11 -17.93
CA VAL A 293 -16.11 8.42 -17.63
C VAL A 293 -17.00 9.50 -18.27
N ILE A 294 -17.44 10.46 -17.46
CA ILE A 294 -18.29 11.59 -17.87
C ILE A 294 -17.58 12.87 -17.44
N LYS A 295 -17.07 13.63 -18.40
CA LYS A 295 -16.24 14.79 -18.11
C LYS A 295 -16.73 16.05 -18.81
N GLY A 296 -16.75 17.17 -18.08
CA GLY A 296 -17.00 18.50 -18.64
C GLY A 296 -15.70 19.16 -19.09
N VAL A 297 -15.69 19.75 -20.27
CA VAL A 297 -14.50 20.37 -20.86
C VAL A 297 -14.26 21.75 -20.25
N CYS A 298 -13.26 21.88 -19.37
CA CYS A 298 -12.97 23.15 -18.69
C CYS A 298 -11.72 23.89 -19.21
N ASP A 299 -10.91 23.22 -20.04
CA ASP A 299 -9.77 23.80 -20.74
C ASP A 299 -9.47 23.01 -22.02
N TYR A 300 -8.49 23.45 -22.81
CA TYR A 300 -8.12 22.82 -24.08
C TYR A 300 -6.85 21.96 -24.00
N ALA A 301 -6.51 21.43 -22.82
CA ALA A 301 -5.29 20.65 -22.61
C ALA A 301 -4.02 21.37 -23.10
N ASP A 302 -3.95 22.68 -22.86
CA ASP A 302 -2.86 23.55 -23.32
C ASP A 302 -2.32 24.45 -22.20
N SER A 303 -1.37 25.32 -22.56
CA SER A 303 -0.73 26.21 -21.59
C SER A 303 -1.57 27.42 -21.18
N HIS A 304 -2.67 27.72 -21.88
CA HIS A 304 -3.53 28.88 -21.65
C HIS A 304 -4.72 28.58 -20.72
N LYS A 305 -4.70 27.40 -20.08
CA LYS A 305 -5.69 26.96 -19.08
C LYS A 305 -6.00 28.05 -18.05
N ASN A 306 -7.28 28.25 -17.80
CA ASN A 306 -7.81 29.09 -16.73
C ASN A 306 -8.92 28.33 -15.97
N LYS A 307 -9.46 28.92 -14.89
CA LYS A 307 -10.48 28.28 -14.04
C LYS A 307 -11.92 28.74 -14.31
N ILE A 308 -12.14 29.61 -15.29
CA ILE A 308 -13.46 30.25 -15.54
C ILE A 308 -14.53 29.19 -15.81
N TRP A 309 -14.19 28.18 -16.61
CA TRP A 309 -15.12 27.14 -17.04
C TRP A 309 -15.22 25.97 -16.06
N GLN A 310 -14.35 25.88 -15.04
CA GLN A 310 -14.22 24.68 -14.20
C GLN A 310 -15.51 24.32 -13.49
N LYS A 311 -16.13 25.30 -12.82
CA LYS A 311 -17.34 25.07 -12.03
C LYS A 311 -18.55 24.73 -12.91
N TYR A 312 -18.77 25.49 -13.97
CA TYR A 312 -19.80 25.19 -14.97
C TYR A 312 -19.63 23.79 -15.57
N SER A 313 -18.41 23.42 -15.96
CA SER A 313 -18.12 22.13 -16.59
C SER A 313 -18.35 20.96 -15.61
N ALA A 314 -18.01 21.13 -14.33
CA ALA A 314 -18.33 20.14 -13.30
C ALA A 314 -19.86 19.96 -13.16
N GLY A 315 -20.61 21.06 -13.11
CA GLY A 315 -22.08 21.05 -13.10
C GLY A 315 -22.69 20.38 -14.33
N ALA A 316 -22.16 20.67 -15.52
CA ALA A 316 -22.60 20.06 -16.78
C ALA A 316 -22.34 18.55 -16.79
N ALA A 317 -21.18 18.10 -16.33
CA ALA A 317 -20.85 16.68 -16.21
C ALA A 317 -21.76 15.95 -15.21
N ALA A 318 -21.98 16.53 -14.02
CA ALA A 318 -22.88 15.98 -13.01
C ALA A 318 -24.34 15.92 -13.51
N SER A 319 -24.80 16.95 -14.21
CA SER A 319 -26.13 16.98 -14.84
C SER A 319 -26.28 15.90 -15.92
N CYS A 320 -25.21 15.64 -16.68
CA CYS A 320 -25.15 14.55 -17.64
C CYS A 320 -25.17 13.18 -16.98
N MET A 321 -24.45 13.02 -15.87
CA MET A 321 -24.48 11.79 -15.07
C MET A 321 -25.90 11.48 -14.58
N LYS A 322 -26.63 12.46 -14.03
CA LYS A 322 -28.02 12.24 -13.59
C LYS A 322 -28.94 11.86 -14.76
N SER A 323 -28.87 12.60 -15.86
CA SER A 323 -29.60 12.31 -17.11
C SER A 323 -29.30 10.90 -17.66
N LEU A 324 -28.05 10.45 -17.54
CA LEU A 324 -27.62 9.11 -17.93
C LEU A 324 -28.22 8.04 -16.99
N LEU A 325 -28.17 8.25 -15.68
CA LEU A 325 -28.72 7.31 -14.70
C LEU A 325 -30.25 7.14 -14.81
N GLU A 326 -30.98 8.17 -15.22
CA GLU A 326 -32.41 8.09 -15.53
C GLU A 326 -32.73 7.11 -16.67
N GLN A 327 -31.77 6.84 -17.55
CA GLN A 327 -31.92 5.89 -18.66
C GLN A 327 -31.31 4.51 -18.38
N TRP A 328 -30.52 4.38 -17.30
CA TRP A 328 -29.88 3.14 -16.86
C TRP A 328 -30.92 2.23 -16.18
N ALA A 329 -30.90 0.94 -16.51
CA ALA A 329 -31.91 -0.01 -16.03
C ALA A 329 -31.76 -0.29 -14.53
N VAL A 330 -32.89 -0.39 -13.82
CA VAL A 330 -32.95 -0.85 -12.43
C VAL A 330 -33.04 -2.38 -12.44
N ILE A 331 -32.36 -3.05 -11.52
CA ILE A 331 -32.40 -4.50 -11.38
C ILE A 331 -33.59 -4.88 -10.50
N ASP A 332 -34.37 -5.88 -10.91
CA ASP A 332 -35.40 -6.47 -10.08
C ASP A 332 -34.77 -7.14 -8.85
N GLN A 333 -35.11 -6.66 -7.65
CA GLN A 333 -34.77 -7.38 -6.43
C GLN A 333 -35.69 -8.59 -6.32
N PHE A 334 -35.16 -9.80 -6.56
CA PHE A 334 -35.88 -11.03 -6.24
C PHE A 334 -36.11 -11.07 -4.73
N GLU A 335 -37.27 -10.59 -4.26
CA GLU A 335 -37.75 -10.95 -2.94
C GLU A 335 -37.86 -12.46 -2.91
N LYS A 336 -37.06 -13.12 -2.06
CA LYS A 336 -37.32 -14.49 -1.64
C LYS A 336 -38.69 -14.50 -0.96
N ARG A 337 -39.76 -14.65 -1.73
CA ARG A 337 -41.02 -15.13 -1.18
C ARG A 337 -40.68 -16.47 -0.55
N HIS A 338 -40.75 -16.57 0.77
CA HIS A 338 -40.65 -17.83 1.49
C HIS A 338 -41.69 -18.78 0.88
N TYR A 339 -41.23 -19.68 0.02
CA TYR A 339 -42.02 -20.84 -0.34
C TYR A 339 -42.01 -21.75 0.89
N GLN A 340 -43.01 -21.60 1.75
CA GLN A 340 -43.31 -22.65 2.70
C GLN A 340 -43.71 -23.88 1.87
N PRO A 341 -43.07 -25.04 2.06
CA PRO A 341 -43.58 -26.27 1.48
C PRO A 341 -45.01 -26.44 1.99
N ARG A 342 -45.98 -26.40 1.08
CA ARG A 342 -47.32 -26.88 1.44
C ARG A 342 -47.18 -28.37 1.67
N ASP A 343 -47.44 -28.79 2.90
CA ASP A 343 -47.66 -30.19 3.22
C ASP A 343 -48.70 -30.75 2.24
N PHE A 344 -48.25 -31.67 1.42
CA PHE A 344 -49.11 -32.49 0.57
C PHE A 344 -49.76 -33.54 1.46
N SER A 345 -50.83 -33.16 2.15
CA SER A 345 -51.78 -34.11 2.70
C SER A 345 -53.18 -33.49 2.73
N GLN A 346 -54.09 -34.19 2.06
CA GLN A 346 -55.55 -34.05 2.03
C GLN A 346 -56.15 -33.17 0.91
N GLU A 347 -56.41 -33.87 -0.20
CA GLU A 347 -57.69 -34.00 -0.91
C GLU A 347 -58.64 -32.79 -0.99
N SER A 348 -58.83 -32.37 -2.24
CA SER A 348 -60.13 -32.32 -2.93
C SER A 348 -61.30 -31.67 -2.19
N HIS A 349 -61.67 -30.44 -2.59
CA HIS A 349 -63.03 -30.15 -3.10
C HIS A 349 -63.11 -28.74 -3.68
N CYS A 350 -63.71 -28.64 -4.87
CA CYS A 350 -64.02 -27.42 -5.60
C CYS A 350 -65.36 -26.81 -5.14
N HIS A 351 -65.45 -25.47 -5.10
CA HIS A 351 -66.62 -24.61 -5.41
C HIS A 351 -66.19 -23.15 -5.14
N ILE A 352 -66.02 -22.27 -6.15
CA ILE A 352 -67.00 -21.44 -6.88
C ILE A 352 -67.74 -20.40 -6.01
N GLN A 353 -67.54 -19.11 -6.38
CA GLN A 353 -68.35 -17.89 -6.08
C GLN A 353 -68.39 -17.44 -4.59
N GLU A 354 -68.53 -16.17 -4.19
CA GLU A 354 -68.78 -14.88 -4.84
C GLU A 354 -68.48 -13.75 -3.82
N THR A 355 -68.21 -12.56 -4.36
CA THR A 355 -68.45 -11.17 -3.88
C THR A 355 -68.85 -10.80 -2.44
N ALA A 356 -68.57 -9.51 -2.14
CA ALA A 356 -69.18 -8.58 -1.16
C ALA A 356 -68.30 -8.34 0.09
N SER A 357 -67.62 -7.21 0.24
CA SER A 357 -68.08 -5.84 0.54
C SER A 357 -68.11 -5.53 2.04
N GLU A 358 -67.77 -4.27 2.32
CA GLU A 358 -68.09 -3.47 3.51
C GLU A 358 -67.05 -3.31 4.62
N ALA A 359 -66.82 -2.03 4.87
CA ALA A 359 -66.09 -1.39 5.94
C ALA A 359 -66.88 -1.42 7.25
N CYS A 360 -66.23 -1.14 8.38
CA CYS A 360 -66.39 0.11 9.13
C CYS A 360 -65.89 -0.01 10.58
N ALA A 361 -65.16 1.02 11.00
CA ALA A 361 -65.15 1.69 12.31
C ALA A 361 -65.00 0.91 13.64
N LEU A 362 -63.90 1.27 14.32
CA LEU A 362 -63.85 1.90 15.66
C LEU A 362 -64.80 1.39 16.76
N SER A 363 -64.23 0.92 17.87
CA SER A 363 -64.58 1.49 19.19
C SER A 363 -63.49 1.26 20.24
N THR A 364 -63.45 2.21 21.16
CA THR A 364 -62.56 2.42 22.31
C THR A 364 -63.13 1.78 23.58
N ARG A 365 -62.25 1.48 24.57
CA ARG A 365 -62.34 1.76 26.05
C ARG A 365 -61.45 0.76 26.83
N ARG A 366 -60.47 1.26 27.63
CA ARG A 366 -60.48 1.50 29.11
C ARG A 366 -60.56 0.19 29.92
N ASP A 367 -59.91 -0.03 31.05
CA ASP A 367 -59.06 0.78 31.95
C ASP A 367 -58.43 -0.17 33.02
N GLU A 368 -57.59 0.41 33.90
CA GLU A 368 -57.15 -0.03 35.25
C GLU A 368 -56.03 -1.11 35.35
N GLY A 369 -54.98 -0.97 36.16
CA GLY A 369 -54.53 0.06 37.12
C GLY A 369 -53.48 -0.55 38.09
N TYR A 370 -52.51 0.24 38.59
CA TYR A 370 -52.17 0.42 40.02
C TYR A 370 -50.92 1.30 40.22
N HIS A 371 -50.98 2.16 41.25
CA HIS A 371 -50.08 3.25 41.62
C HIS A 371 -49.43 3.00 42.99
N SER A 372 -48.25 3.61 43.25
CA SER A 372 -47.84 4.34 44.50
C SER A 372 -46.34 4.70 44.39
N GLN A 373 -45.84 5.95 44.19
CA GLN A 373 -45.78 7.17 45.05
C GLN A 373 -45.16 6.96 46.45
N TYR A 374 -44.31 7.81 47.08
CA TYR A 374 -43.48 8.99 46.73
C TYR A 374 -42.66 9.42 48.01
N ASN A 375 -41.33 9.65 47.92
CA ASN A 375 -40.43 10.68 48.55
C ASN A 375 -40.35 10.93 50.10
N PRO A 376 -39.47 11.82 50.68
CA PRO A 376 -38.05 12.25 50.47
C PRO A 376 -37.15 12.31 51.76
N ASP A 377 -35.84 12.62 51.57
CA ASP A 377 -34.81 13.31 52.41
C ASP A 377 -34.62 13.09 53.94
N THR A 378 -33.39 12.77 54.38
CA THR A 378 -32.50 13.59 55.26
C THR A 378 -31.18 12.90 55.69
N ASN A 379 -30.17 13.74 55.95
CA ASN A 379 -28.76 13.54 56.34
C ASN A 379 -28.44 12.52 57.47
N ASN A 380 -27.26 11.87 57.48
CA ASN A 380 -26.04 12.35 58.16
C ASN A 380 -24.84 11.35 58.11
N GLU A 381 -23.66 11.90 57.80
CA GLU A 381 -22.33 11.69 58.39
C GLU A 381 -21.66 10.29 58.60
N ASN A 382 -20.49 10.16 57.93
CA ASN A 382 -19.13 10.01 58.51
C ASN A 382 -18.29 8.71 58.32
N LEU A 383 -17.02 8.98 57.96
CA LEU A 383 -15.74 8.23 58.08
C LEU A 383 -15.38 7.10 57.08
N LEU A 384 -14.50 7.39 56.12
CA LEU A 384 -13.02 7.29 56.28
C LEU A 384 -12.26 7.86 55.06
N GLN A 385 -11.24 8.68 55.36
CA GLN A 385 -10.36 9.45 54.48
C GLN A 385 -9.29 8.62 53.76
N GLY A 386 -8.73 9.21 52.70
CA GLY A 386 -7.43 8.88 52.12
C GLY A 386 -7.05 9.90 51.02
N ASP A 387 -6.45 11.01 51.45
CA ASP A 387 -6.12 12.23 50.70
C ASP A 387 -5.15 12.06 49.51
N PHE A 388 -5.29 12.93 48.49
CA PHE A 388 -4.14 13.58 47.84
C PHE A 388 -4.47 15.06 47.62
N HIS A 389 -3.73 15.90 48.35
CA HIS A 389 -3.86 17.35 48.45
C HIS A 389 -3.18 18.04 47.26
N VAL A 390 -3.91 18.90 46.55
CA VAL A 390 -3.32 19.89 45.63
C VAL A 390 -2.80 21.06 46.47
N GLN A 391 -1.49 21.31 46.41
CA GLN A 391 -0.87 22.56 46.86
C GLN A 391 0.17 23.01 45.83
N ASN A 392 -0.16 24.04 45.05
CA ASN A 392 0.54 25.32 44.99
C ASN A 392 0.23 26.05 43.67
N LEU A 393 -0.28 27.26 43.84
CA LEU A 393 -0.86 28.14 42.81
C LEU A 393 0.15 29.20 42.34
N GLU A 394 1.45 28.86 42.34
CA GLU A 394 2.53 29.78 41.97
C GLU A 394 3.21 29.45 40.62
N ASP A 395 2.95 28.27 40.01
CA ASP A 395 3.60 27.88 38.75
C ASP A 395 2.87 28.32 37.47
N LEU A 396 1.70 28.96 37.58
CA LEU A 396 1.01 29.52 36.40
C LEU A 396 1.65 30.85 35.93
N GLY A 397 2.46 31.50 36.79
CA GLY A 397 3.20 32.71 36.46
C GLY A 397 4.46 32.46 35.62
N SER A 398 5.20 31.37 35.89
CA SER A 398 6.44 31.05 35.16
C SER A 398 6.17 30.49 33.75
N LEU A 399 4.96 29.95 33.52
CA LEU A 399 4.54 29.46 32.20
C LEU A 399 4.17 30.60 31.24
N ILE A 400 3.75 31.77 31.75
CA ILE A 400 3.34 32.92 30.93
C ILE A 400 4.54 33.84 30.58
N GLU A 401 5.59 33.88 31.41
CA GLU A 401 6.83 34.60 31.06
C GLU A 401 7.69 33.87 30.02
N ASN A 402 7.70 32.53 30.01
CA ASN A 402 8.41 31.75 28.98
C ASN A 402 7.80 31.88 27.58
N PHE A 403 6.51 32.20 27.46
CA PHE A 403 5.86 32.42 26.15
C PHE A 403 6.04 33.84 25.58
N ARG A 404 6.54 34.81 26.37
CA ARG A 404 6.87 36.15 25.88
C ARG A 404 8.33 36.32 25.41
N SER A 405 9.26 35.47 25.85
CA SER A 405 10.67 35.56 25.46
C SER A 405 11.00 34.93 24.09
N VAL A 406 10.06 34.21 23.46
CA VAL A 406 10.27 33.52 22.18
C VAL A 406 9.82 34.33 20.94
N ILE A 407 9.14 35.47 21.11
CA ILE A 407 8.57 36.21 19.95
C ILE A 407 9.48 37.29 19.36
N HIS A 408 10.62 37.68 19.97
CA HIS A 408 11.52 38.68 19.36
C HIS A 408 13.01 38.30 19.44
N GLN A 409 13.52 37.60 18.41
CA GLN A 409 14.88 37.86 17.88
C GLN A 409 14.95 37.69 16.35
N PRO A 410 15.73 38.51 15.62
CA PRO A 410 15.74 38.54 14.16
C PRO A 410 16.57 37.42 13.54
N LYS A 411 16.17 37.00 12.32
CA LYS A 411 16.88 36.04 11.46
C LYS A 411 18.38 36.30 11.39
N LYS A 412 19.19 35.35 11.86
CA LYS A 412 20.59 35.17 11.42
C LYS A 412 20.64 34.00 10.44
N THR A 413 20.96 34.32 9.19
CA THR A 413 21.29 33.36 8.14
C THR A 413 22.63 32.70 8.46
N HIS A 414 22.63 31.41 8.80
CA HIS A 414 23.81 30.57 8.71
C HIS A 414 23.68 29.67 7.48
N THR A 415 24.51 29.94 6.48
CA THR A 415 24.83 29.01 5.39
C THR A 415 25.55 27.79 5.98
N TRP A 416 24.86 26.66 6.05
CA TRP A 416 25.48 25.37 6.31
C TRP A 416 25.90 24.74 4.97
N GLN A 417 27.20 24.55 4.79
CA GLN A 417 27.77 23.67 3.77
C GLN A 417 27.79 22.23 4.31
N GLU A 418 27.38 21.26 3.49
CA GLU A 418 27.44 19.83 3.80
C GLU A 418 28.87 19.38 4.15
N PRO A 419 29.09 18.60 5.23
CA PRO A 419 30.33 17.86 5.37
C PRO A 419 30.35 16.71 4.37
N ARG A 420 31.38 16.69 3.51
CA ARG A 420 31.70 15.54 2.66
C ARG A 420 31.94 14.32 3.54
N ILE A 421 31.05 13.35 3.46
CA ILE A 421 31.32 11.99 3.94
C ILE A 421 32.06 11.26 2.83
N ASP A 422 33.34 10.98 3.06
CA ASP A 422 34.13 10.13 2.17
C ASP A 422 33.54 8.72 2.10
N LYS A 423 33.28 8.25 0.88
CA LYS A 423 32.74 6.92 0.61
C LYS A 423 33.78 5.85 0.95
N ILE A 424 33.53 5.08 2.02
CA ILE A 424 34.34 3.91 2.36
C ILE A 424 33.92 2.70 1.47
N PRO A 425 34.83 2.07 0.72
CA PRO A 425 34.53 0.96 -0.21
C PRO A 425 33.99 -0.33 0.44
N GLU A 426 34.18 -0.53 1.75
CA GLU A 426 33.73 -1.74 2.47
C GLU A 426 32.20 -1.84 2.60
N CYS A 427 31.47 -0.74 2.48
CA CYS A 427 30.01 -0.71 2.67
C CYS A 427 29.22 -1.31 1.48
N ARG A 428 29.82 -1.39 0.27
CA ARG A 428 29.13 -1.94 -0.90
C ARG A 428 29.06 -3.47 -0.91
N ARG A 429 30.12 -4.16 -0.47
CA ARG A 429 30.17 -5.64 -0.52
C ARG A 429 29.15 -6.31 0.40
N LYS A 430 28.98 -5.82 1.64
CA LYS A 430 28.04 -6.42 2.61
C LYS A 430 26.57 -6.30 2.21
N PHE A 431 26.18 -5.27 1.45
CA PHE A 431 24.79 -5.10 1.02
C PHE A 431 24.38 -6.07 -0.10
N GLU A 432 25.33 -6.42 -0.98
CA GLU A 432 25.11 -7.35 -2.09
C GLU A 432 24.90 -8.79 -1.57
N ASP A 433 25.52 -9.15 -0.44
CA ASP A 433 25.45 -10.47 0.20
C ASP A 433 24.03 -10.87 0.65
N PHE A 434 23.18 -9.91 1.04
CA PHE A 434 21.80 -10.19 1.51
C PHE A 434 20.90 -10.74 0.40
N ARG A 435 21.10 -10.30 -0.85
CA ARG A 435 20.27 -10.70 -2.01
C ARG A 435 20.48 -12.16 -2.37
N VAL A 436 21.72 -12.61 -2.25
CA VAL A 436 22.12 -14.00 -2.46
C VAL A 436 21.37 -14.91 -1.48
N ILE A 437 21.32 -14.53 -0.20
CA ILE A 437 20.58 -15.28 0.83
C ILE A 437 19.08 -15.26 0.57
N GLN A 438 18.52 -14.10 0.21
CA GLN A 438 17.12 -13.99 -0.13
C GLN A 438 16.72 -14.90 -1.30
N GLN A 439 17.55 -14.95 -2.34
CA GLN A 439 17.33 -15.83 -3.49
C GLN A 439 17.40 -17.31 -3.10
N ALA A 440 18.42 -17.72 -2.33
CA ALA A 440 18.50 -19.09 -1.82
C ALA A 440 17.31 -19.45 -0.93
N ALA A 441 16.87 -18.55 -0.05
CA ALA A 441 15.74 -18.78 0.85
C ALA A 441 14.43 -18.94 0.08
N HIS A 442 14.16 -18.08 -0.92
CA HIS A 442 12.96 -18.22 -1.78
C HIS A 442 12.97 -19.56 -2.50
N SER A 443 14.08 -19.90 -3.17
CA SER A 443 14.24 -21.17 -3.88
C SER A 443 14.10 -22.39 -2.95
N LEU A 444 14.55 -22.27 -1.70
CA LEU A 444 14.41 -23.32 -0.70
C LEU A 444 12.94 -23.54 -0.31
N TYR A 445 12.14 -22.48 -0.19
CA TYR A 445 10.71 -22.60 0.11
C TYR A 445 10.00 -23.42 -0.96
N ASP A 446 10.24 -23.10 -2.23
CA ASP A 446 9.66 -23.81 -3.37
C ASP A 446 10.14 -25.26 -3.46
N ALA A 447 11.42 -25.50 -3.19
CA ALA A 447 12.00 -26.85 -3.18
C ALA A 447 11.38 -27.74 -2.08
N VAL A 448 11.20 -27.20 -0.87
CA VAL A 448 10.54 -27.91 0.25
C VAL A 448 9.07 -28.19 -0.08
N GLY A 449 8.35 -27.21 -0.63
CA GLY A 449 6.95 -27.37 -1.04
C GLY A 449 6.77 -28.42 -2.15
N THR A 450 7.67 -28.43 -3.14
CA THR A 450 7.63 -29.41 -4.24
C THR A 450 7.99 -30.82 -3.77
N ALA A 451 8.95 -30.94 -2.85
CA ALA A 451 9.43 -32.23 -2.37
C ALA A 451 8.42 -32.97 -1.47
N CYS A 452 7.41 -32.29 -0.94
CA CYS A 452 6.41 -32.89 -0.07
C CYS A 452 4.97 -32.59 -0.52
N ALA A 453 4.42 -33.43 -1.40
CA ALA A 453 3.03 -33.33 -1.88
C ALA A 453 2.07 -34.32 -1.20
N ALA A 454 2.55 -35.12 -0.23
CA ALA A 454 1.78 -36.16 0.44
C ALA A 454 0.90 -35.63 1.60
N HIS A 455 1.17 -34.42 2.11
CA HIS A 455 0.40 -33.77 3.18
C HIS A 455 0.09 -32.32 2.79
N THR A 456 -1.04 -31.79 3.26
CA THR A 456 -1.57 -30.49 2.80
C THR A 456 -0.83 -29.27 3.36
N VAL A 457 -0.20 -29.35 4.54
CA VAL A 457 0.56 -28.24 5.16
C VAL A 457 1.73 -28.78 6.01
N HIS A 458 2.90 -28.15 5.91
CA HIS A 458 4.05 -28.39 6.78
C HIS A 458 4.39 -27.15 7.61
N LYS A 459 4.57 -27.29 8.93
CA LYS A 459 5.17 -26.23 9.76
C LYS A 459 6.69 -26.35 9.72
N VAL A 460 7.34 -25.34 9.17
CA VAL A 460 8.78 -25.32 8.92
C VAL A 460 9.39 -24.08 9.59
N HIS A 461 10.51 -24.30 10.28
CA HIS A 461 11.26 -23.25 10.98
C HIS A 461 12.58 -22.99 10.25
N ILE A 462 12.81 -21.72 9.87
CA ILE A 462 14.05 -21.27 9.21
C ILE A 462 14.83 -20.34 10.15
N PRO A 463 16.18 -20.40 10.21
CA PRO A 463 16.93 -19.59 11.15
C PRO A 463 16.91 -18.11 10.76
N LEU A 464 16.83 -17.21 11.75
CA LEU A 464 16.99 -15.76 11.50
C LEU A 464 18.38 -15.42 10.95
N GLN A 465 19.38 -16.23 11.27
CA GLN A 465 20.76 -16.09 10.81
C GLN A 465 21.27 -17.40 10.20
N PRO A 466 21.17 -17.57 8.88
CA PRO A 466 21.79 -18.72 8.22
C PRO A 466 23.32 -18.60 8.24
N ALA A 467 24.02 -19.73 8.18
CA ALA A 467 25.47 -19.74 8.09
C ALA A 467 25.90 -19.51 6.64
N ILE A 468 26.82 -18.58 6.42
CA ILE A 468 27.31 -18.20 5.10
C ILE A 468 28.79 -18.56 5.05
N ASP A 469 29.25 -19.13 3.94
CA ASP A 469 30.67 -19.17 3.67
C ASP A 469 31.19 -17.76 3.33
N GLY A 470 32.48 -17.48 3.59
CA GLY A 470 33.07 -16.17 3.32
C GLY A 470 33.09 -15.76 1.83
N THR A 471 32.48 -16.55 0.94
CA THR A 471 32.44 -16.35 -0.52
C THR A 471 31.04 -16.05 -1.06
N THR A 472 30.01 -16.09 -0.20
CA THR A 472 28.57 -15.96 -0.55
C THR A 472 28.09 -16.90 -1.66
N THR A 473 28.78 -18.00 -1.91
CA THR A 473 28.37 -19.00 -2.90
C THR A 473 27.65 -20.18 -2.27
N ARG A 474 27.88 -20.43 -0.97
CA ARG A 474 27.19 -21.47 -0.21
C ARG A 474 26.57 -20.93 1.07
N ILE A 475 25.32 -21.31 1.28
CA ILE A 475 24.52 -20.92 2.44
C ILE A 475 23.98 -22.19 3.08
N ARG A 476 24.11 -22.31 4.40
CA ARG A 476 23.56 -23.43 5.17
C ARG A 476 22.39 -22.97 6.02
N PHE A 477 21.23 -23.54 5.76
CA PHE A 477 20.01 -23.36 6.54
C PHE A 477 19.83 -24.58 7.44
N ASN A 478 19.84 -24.37 8.76
CA ASN A 478 19.45 -25.40 9.72
C ASN A 478 17.93 -25.33 9.92
N VAL A 479 17.20 -26.23 9.25
CA VAL A 479 15.73 -26.17 9.15
C VAL A 479 15.10 -27.18 10.11
N ALA A 480 14.08 -26.76 10.84
CA ALA A 480 13.30 -27.62 11.73
C ALA A 480 11.92 -27.92 11.12
N LEU A 481 11.57 -29.20 11.05
CA LEU A 481 10.29 -29.70 10.55
C LEU A 481 9.46 -30.27 11.70
N ILE A 482 8.20 -29.83 11.84
CA ILE A 482 7.24 -30.44 12.77
C ILE A 482 6.36 -31.42 11.99
N GLN A 483 6.41 -32.70 12.35
CA GLN A 483 5.61 -33.75 11.69
C GLN A 483 4.32 -34.05 12.48
N HIS A 484 3.19 -34.16 11.79
CA HIS A 484 1.87 -34.45 12.39
C HIS A 484 1.69 -35.92 12.80
N SER A 485 2.55 -36.83 12.34
CA SER A 485 2.49 -38.28 12.57
C SER A 485 3.11 -38.74 13.90
N ARG A 486 3.76 -37.84 14.66
CA ARG A 486 4.41 -38.13 15.95
C ARG A 486 3.74 -37.37 17.11
N ALA A 487 4.12 -37.71 18.35
CA ALA A 487 3.59 -37.04 19.54
C ALA A 487 3.77 -35.51 19.40
N PRO A 488 2.78 -34.70 19.83
CA PRO A 488 2.85 -33.25 19.71
C PRO A 488 4.12 -32.72 20.41
N GLY A 489 5.05 -32.18 19.62
CA GLY A 489 6.32 -31.62 20.11
C GLY A 489 7.61 -32.21 19.49
N ASP A 490 7.52 -33.26 18.67
CA ASP A 490 8.70 -33.84 18.02
C ASP A 490 9.15 -33.03 16.79
N VAL A 491 10.33 -32.41 16.90
CA VAL A 491 10.96 -31.61 15.85
C VAL A 491 12.07 -32.41 15.18
N VAL A 492 12.07 -32.44 13.84
CA VAL A 492 13.13 -33.04 13.04
C VAL A 492 14.03 -31.96 12.46
N TRP A 493 15.33 -32.05 12.74
CA TRP A 493 16.33 -31.13 12.23
C TRP A 493 16.98 -31.65 10.96
N ILE A 494 17.04 -30.80 9.93
CA ILE A 494 17.76 -31.04 8.69
C ILE A 494 18.70 -29.87 8.41
N ASP A 495 19.89 -30.16 7.91
CA ASP A 495 20.79 -29.14 7.38
C ASP A 495 20.61 -29.09 5.86
N VAL A 496 20.27 -27.91 5.33
CA VAL A 496 20.14 -27.70 3.89
C VAL A 496 21.28 -26.82 3.40
N GLU A 497 22.17 -27.39 2.61
CA GLU A 497 23.23 -26.66 1.92
C GLU A 497 22.72 -26.18 0.57
N SER A 498 22.69 -24.86 0.39
CA SER A 498 22.22 -24.18 -0.81
C SER A 498 23.41 -23.56 -1.53
N THR A 499 23.69 -23.99 -2.75
CA THR A 499 24.79 -23.48 -3.57
C THR A 499 24.25 -22.65 -4.74
N ILE A 500 24.72 -21.41 -4.89
CA ILE A 500 24.32 -20.50 -5.96
C ILE A 500 25.42 -20.45 -7.03
N LYS A 501 25.02 -20.54 -8.30
CA LYS A 501 25.97 -20.41 -9.42
C LYS A 501 26.33 -18.93 -9.63
N SER A 502 27.62 -18.59 -9.56
CA SER A 502 28.10 -17.24 -9.86
C SER A 502 27.90 -16.91 -11.33
N HIS A 503 27.24 -15.80 -11.64
CA HIS A 503 27.17 -15.24 -12.99
C HIS A 503 28.55 -14.70 -13.40
N GLU A 504 29.35 -15.48 -14.11
CA GLU A 504 30.37 -14.91 -14.99
C GLU A 504 29.68 -14.27 -16.19
N GLY A 505 29.76 -12.95 -16.33
CA GLY A 505 29.32 -12.28 -17.56
C GLY A 505 28.66 -10.92 -17.39
N TYR A 506 29.37 -9.94 -16.81
CA TYR A 506 29.24 -8.54 -17.21
C TYR A 506 30.58 -7.83 -16.99
N SER A 507 31.49 -8.01 -17.94
CA SER A 507 32.65 -7.15 -18.12
C SER A 507 32.98 -7.10 -19.61
N GLN A 508 32.96 -5.88 -20.14
CA GLN A 508 33.47 -5.46 -21.45
C GLN A 508 32.61 -5.77 -22.69
N LEU A 509 31.71 -4.83 -23.05
CA LEU A 509 31.57 -4.47 -24.46
C LEU A 509 32.67 -3.45 -24.78
N GLY A 510 33.71 -3.94 -25.46
CA GLY A 510 34.80 -3.13 -25.98
C GLY A 510 34.33 -2.18 -27.07
N SER A 511 34.76 -0.94 -26.94
CA SER A 511 34.91 0.02 -28.03
C SER A 511 35.81 -0.57 -29.12
N THR A 512 35.26 -0.83 -30.29
CA THR A 512 36.06 -1.09 -31.50
C THR A 512 36.44 0.22 -32.15
N SER A 513 37.73 0.54 -32.19
CA SER A 513 38.39 1.27 -33.27
C SER A 513 39.90 0.97 -33.23
N PRO A 514 40.58 0.97 -34.39
CA PRO A 514 41.51 -0.11 -34.74
C PRO A 514 42.99 0.28 -34.61
N SER A 515 43.83 -0.69 -34.24
CA SER A 515 45.26 -0.81 -34.58
C SER A 515 45.81 -1.99 -33.78
N GLY A 516 46.29 -3.06 -34.42
CA GLY A 516 47.63 -3.09 -34.97
C GLY A 516 48.63 -3.44 -33.85
N GLN A 517 48.81 -4.73 -33.56
CA GLN A 517 50.02 -5.20 -32.88
C GLN A 517 50.91 -5.88 -33.92
N ASN A 518 52.16 -5.44 -33.98
CA ASN A 518 53.26 -6.39 -33.95
C ASN A 518 54.21 -5.98 -32.80
N PRO A 519 54.84 -6.97 -32.14
CA PRO A 519 55.41 -6.84 -30.81
C PRO A 519 56.90 -6.49 -30.87
N SER A 520 57.47 -6.01 -29.76
CA SER A 520 58.72 -6.57 -29.19
C SER A 520 59.40 -5.70 -28.13
N LEU A 521 59.93 -6.41 -27.12
CA LEU A 521 61.21 -6.20 -26.40
C LEU A 521 61.32 -5.17 -25.27
N ASN A 522 61.33 -5.73 -24.04
CA ASN A 522 62.45 -5.76 -23.10
C ASN A 522 63.37 -4.52 -23.00
N ARG A 523 63.49 -3.96 -21.78
CA ARG A 523 64.58 -4.28 -20.81
C ARG A 523 64.81 -3.12 -19.82
N ARG A 524 64.82 -3.48 -18.52
CA ARG A 524 65.69 -3.09 -17.37
C ARG A 524 66.37 -1.69 -17.39
N GLN A 525 66.58 -0.98 -16.29
CA GLN A 525 67.04 -1.41 -14.95
C GLN A 525 67.07 -0.17 -14.01
N GLU A 526 66.92 -0.42 -12.68
CA GLU A 526 67.66 0.10 -11.50
C GLU A 526 68.17 1.57 -11.45
N VAL A 527 68.35 2.29 -10.33
CA VAL A 527 68.38 2.13 -8.85
C VAL A 527 68.55 3.61 -8.34
N GLU A 528 68.03 4.07 -7.19
CA GLU A 528 68.66 4.04 -5.86
C GLU A 528 67.97 5.06 -4.93
N ARG A 529 67.77 4.72 -3.65
CA ARG A 529 68.21 5.46 -2.44
C ARG A 529 67.46 5.00 -1.17
N GLY A 530 68.21 4.51 -0.18
CA GLY A 530 67.85 4.45 1.26
C GLY A 530 67.85 5.86 1.88
N ASN A 531 67.45 6.11 3.14
CA ASN A 531 67.64 5.37 4.40
C ASN A 531 66.71 5.92 5.54
N CYS A 532 66.44 5.08 6.56
CA CYS A 532 66.18 5.33 8.00
C CYS A 532 65.10 6.34 8.48
N LEU A 533 64.33 6.18 9.58
CA LEU A 533 64.12 5.21 10.67
C LEU A 533 62.89 5.72 11.47
N SER A 534 61.99 4.84 11.96
CA SER A 534 61.46 4.89 13.36
C SER A 534 60.41 3.80 13.66
N THR A 535 60.80 2.98 14.65
CA THR A 535 60.04 2.33 15.74
C THR A 535 58.78 1.47 15.49
N GLN A 536 58.93 0.21 15.91
CA GLN A 536 57.89 -0.81 16.10
C GLN A 536 56.76 -0.36 17.04
N ARG A 537 55.51 -0.62 16.65
CA ARG A 537 54.45 -1.06 17.57
C ARG A 537 53.73 -2.27 16.99
N LYS A 538 53.80 -3.40 17.72
CA LYS A 538 53.07 -4.64 17.44
C LYS A 538 51.58 -4.35 17.24
N ARG A 539 51.03 -4.71 16.08
CA ARG A 539 49.58 -4.76 15.88
C ARG A 539 49.12 -6.18 16.13
N VAL A 540 48.52 -6.39 17.29
CA VAL A 540 47.82 -7.64 17.64
C VAL A 540 46.65 -7.79 16.67
N GLN A 541 46.66 -8.85 15.87
CA GLN A 541 45.53 -9.27 15.04
C GLN A 541 44.53 -9.99 15.94
N PHE A 542 43.39 -9.36 16.24
CA PHE A 542 42.26 -10.05 16.83
C PHE A 542 41.52 -10.81 15.72
N ARG A 543 41.71 -12.13 15.66
CA ARG A 543 40.84 -13.05 14.92
C ARG A 543 39.55 -13.24 15.74
N LEU A 544 38.40 -12.92 15.16
CA LEU A 544 37.11 -13.44 15.62
C LEU A 544 37.08 -14.95 15.32
N PRO A 545 36.68 -15.82 16.27
CA PRO A 545 36.63 -17.26 16.04
C PRO A 545 35.41 -17.58 15.16
N THR A 546 35.60 -17.62 13.85
CA THR A 546 34.72 -18.36 12.95
C THR A 546 35.42 -19.67 12.65
N ALA A 547 34.89 -20.77 13.18
CA ALA A 547 35.39 -22.09 12.81
C ALA A 547 35.28 -22.24 11.27
N PRO A 548 36.32 -22.72 10.57
CA PRO A 548 36.24 -22.98 9.14
C PRO A 548 35.17 -24.05 8.87
N ILE A 549 34.23 -23.75 7.96
CA ILE A 549 33.20 -24.70 7.51
C ILE A 549 33.93 -25.82 6.76
N GLN A 550 34.07 -27.00 7.37
CA GLN A 550 34.56 -28.19 6.67
C GLN A 550 33.43 -28.77 5.79
N PRO A 551 33.74 -29.22 4.56
CA PRO A 551 32.79 -29.94 3.72
C PRO A 551 32.41 -31.25 4.41
N LEU A 552 31.11 -31.55 4.50
CA LEU A 552 30.58 -32.79 5.08
C LEU A 552 30.80 -34.03 4.18
N CYS A 553 31.39 -33.85 2.99
CA CYS A 553 31.68 -34.94 2.07
C CYS A 553 33.01 -34.67 1.34
N SER A 554 33.95 -35.63 1.41
CA SER A 554 35.06 -35.72 0.46
C SER A 554 34.50 -36.09 -0.92
N GLU A 555 35.08 -35.59 -2.00
CA GLU A 555 34.69 -35.84 -3.41
C GLU A 555 34.78 -37.32 -3.88
N ALA A 556 34.81 -38.27 -2.95
CA ALA A 556 34.89 -39.69 -3.22
C ALA A 556 33.79 -40.41 -2.43
N ASP A 557 32.58 -40.44 -2.97
CA ASP A 557 31.59 -41.52 -2.85
C ASP A 557 30.35 -41.14 -3.68
N VAL A 558 30.39 -41.50 -4.98
CA VAL A 558 29.25 -41.36 -5.90
C VAL A 558 28.24 -42.45 -5.58
N VAL A 559 27.45 -42.24 -4.54
CA VAL A 559 26.16 -42.92 -4.35
C VAL A 559 25.14 -42.11 -5.16
N GLU A 560 24.31 -42.76 -5.97
CA GLU A 560 23.20 -42.10 -6.70
C GLU A 560 22.37 -41.25 -5.73
N ILE A 561 22.57 -39.94 -5.74
CA ILE A 561 21.87 -39.01 -4.84
C ILE A 561 20.41 -39.00 -5.27
N PRO A 562 19.46 -39.44 -4.41
CA PRO A 562 18.07 -39.53 -4.81
C PRO A 562 17.47 -38.13 -5.02
N TYR A 563 16.70 -37.97 -6.09
CA TYR A 563 15.98 -36.75 -6.42
C TYR A 563 14.68 -36.66 -5.61
N LEU A 564 14.75 -36.02 -4.44
CA LEU A 564 13.65 -35.97 -3.47
C LEU A 564 12.40 -35.24 -4.01
N HIS A 565 12.59 -34.23 -4.88
CA HIS A 565 11.49 -33.51 -5.53
C HIS A 565 10.69 -34.34 -6.53
N ILE A 566 11.28 -35.39 -7.10
CA ILE A 566 10.60 -36.29 -8.05
C ILE A 566 9.73 -37.30 -7.28
N GLN A 567 10.19 -37.73 -6.10
CA GLN A 567 9.50 -38.73 -5.28
C GLN A 567 8.30 -38.18 -4.50
N ARG A 568 8.19 -36.85 -4.35
CA ARG A 568 7.06 -36.12 -3.71
C ARG A 568 6.70 -36.57 -2.29
N ASN A 569 7.60 -37.28 -1.62
CA ASN A 569 7.35 -37.94 -0.34
C ASN A 569 8.49 -37.70 0.67
N PHE A 570 9.00 -36.47 0.67
CA PHE A 570 10.16 -36.05 1.46
C PHE A 570 10.05 -36.40 2.95
N CYS A 571 8.88 -36.19 3.57
CA CYS A 571 8.69 -36.52 4.98
C CYS A 571 8.85 -38.02 5.29
N GLN A 572 8.38 -38.91 4.41
CA GLN A 572 8.52 -40.36 4.59
C GLN A 572 9.99 -40.80 4.40
N VAL A 573 10.74 -40.13 3.51
CA VAL A 573 12.19 -40.37 3.36
C VAL A 573 12.92 -39.97 4.65
N VAL A 574 12.60 -38.80 5.20
CA VAL A 574 13.17 -38.33 6.48
C VAL A 574 12.83 -39.31 7.62
N GLU A 575 11.59 -39.79 7.72
CA GLU A 575 11.19 -40.79 8.73
C GLU A 575 11.95 -42.12 8.59
N ARG A 576 12.14 -42.62 7.36
CA ARG A 576 12.93 -43.84 7.11
C ARG A 576 14.40 -43.65 7.51
N CYS A 577 15.02 -42.54 7.12
CA CYS A 577 16.41 -42.25 7.49
C CYS A 577 16.57 -42.12 9.02
N LEU A 578 15.59 -41.52 9.71
CA LEU A 578 15.56 -41.47 11.18
C LEU A 578 15.47 -42.86 11.81
N SER A 579 14.65 -43.76 11.25
CA SER A 579 14.49 -45.14 11.74
C SER A 579 15.74 -46.00 11.55
N GLN A 580 16.56 -45.68 10.54
CA GLN A 580 17.80 -46.39 10.20
C GLN A 580 19.04 -45.83 10.94
N GLN A 581 18.88 -44.77 11.76
CA GLN A 581 19.96 -44.09 12.50
C GLN A 581 21.14 -43.61 11.63
N GLU A 582 20.92 -43.34 10.34
CA GLU A 582 21.96 -42.87 9.43
C GLU A 582 22.24 -41.37 9.65
N ARG A 583 23.17 -41.05 10.56
CA ARG A 583 23.54 -39.66 10.92
C ARG A 583 24.49 -39.04 9.90
N ASN A 584 24.38 -37.73 9.67
CA ASN A 584 25.24 -36.92 8.78
C ASN A 584 25.31 -37.40 7.31
N ARG A 585 24.40 -38.28 6.88
CA ARG A 585 24.32 -38.72 5.48
C ARG A 585 23.50 -37.72 4.67
N CYS A 586 23.93 -37.46 3.43
CA CYS A 586 23.13 -36.72 2.47
C CYS A 586 21.85 -37.51 2.19
N ILE A 587 20.70 -36.91 2.51
CA ILE A 587 19.37 -37.51 2.33
C ILE A 587 18.96 -37.45 0.85
N GLY A 588 19.42 -36.43 0.12
CA GLY A 588 19.15 -36.28 -1.31
C GLY A 588 19.08 -34.83 -1.79
N LEU A 589 18.77 -34.68 -3.08
CA LEU A 589 18.62 -33.38 -3.72
C LEU A 589 17.18 -32.87 -3.58
N LEU A 590 16.98 -31.83 -2.76
CA LEU A 590 15.68 -31.19 -2.54
C LEU A 590 15.19 -30.42 -3.77
N GLY A 591 16.09 -29.79 -4.52
CA GLY A 591 15.74 -29.07 -5.73
C GLY A 591 16.96 -28.47 -6.43
N ASP A 592 16.89 -28.36 -7.75
CA ASP A 592 17.86 -27.66 -8.59
C ASP A 592 17.09 -26.94 -9.70
N ASN A 593 17.06 -25.61 -9.63
CA ASN A 593 16.40 -24.77 -10.64
C ASN A 593 17.39 -24.14 -11.63
N GLY A 594 18.62 -24.67 -11.70
CA GLY A 594 19.69 -24.16 -12.54
C GLY A 594 20.46 -22.99 -11.94
N THR A 595 19.85 -22.18 -11.06
CA THR A 595 20.47 -21.03 -10.39
C THR A 595 20.90 -21.32 -8.95
N CYS A 596 20.10 -22.13 -8.25
CA CYS A 596 20.33 -22.55 -6.87
C CYS A 596 20.08 -24.06 -6.76
N LYS A 597 20.98 -24.75 -6.06
CA LYS A 597 20.93 -26.20 -5.81
C LYS A 597 20.88 -26.45 -4.31
N HIS A 598 19.91 -27.25 -3.86
CA HIS A 598 19.64 -27.53 -2.43
C HIS A 598 19.89 -29.00 -2.08
N LEU A 599 20.92 -29.27 -1.28
CA LEU A 599 21.23 -30.61 -0.75
C LEU A 599 20.81 -30.72 0.72
N ALA A 600 20.04 -31.74 1.05
CA ALA A 600 19.59 -32.00 2.43
C ALA A 600 20.46 -33.04 3.13
N TYR A 601 20.77 -32.79 4.39
CA TYR A 601 21.51 -33.67 5.29
C TYR A 601 20.70 -33.87 6.58
N LEU A 602 20.74 -35.08 7.14
CA LEU A 602 20.13 -35.34 8.43
C LEU A 602 21.02 -34.76 9.53
N ALA A 603 20.50 -33.82 10.31
CA ALA A 603 21.28 -33.19 11.35
C ALA A 603 21.65 -34.20 12.45
N SER A 604 22.86 -34.08 13.00
CA SER A 604 23.39 -34.99 14.05
C SER A 604 22.57 -35.01 15.35
N ARG A 605 21.67 -34.04 15.57
CA ARG A 605 20.84 -33.87 16.78
C ARG A 605 19.36 -34.11 16.48
N THR A 606 18.95 -35.36 16.33
CA THR A 606 17.54 -35.76 16.29
C THR A 606 17.28 -36.72 17.45
N SER A 607 16.97 -36.17 18.62
CA SER A 607 16.29 -36.81 19.77
C SER A 607 16.66 -36.09 21.06
N ILE A 608 15.94 -35.01 21.39
CA ILE A 608 15.62 -34.59 22.77
C ILE A 608 14.24 -33.95 22.65
N THR A 609 13.30 -34.28 23.54
CA THR A 609 12.02 -33.57 23.67
C THR A 609 12.29 -32.07 23.73
N THR A 610 12.06 -31.36 22.63
CA THR A 610 12.39 -29.94 22.53
C THR A 610 11.19 -29.15 23.01
N THR A 611 11.29 -28.54 24.18
CA THR A 611 10.35 -27.49 24.56
C THR A 611 10.62 -26.29 23.64
N THR A 612 9.58 -25.84 22.96
CA THR A 612 9.64 -24.68 22.06
C THR A 612 8.99 -23.51 22.79
N LYS A 613 9.61 -22.33 22.77
CA LYS A 613 9.01 -21.10 23.30
C LYS A 613 9.03 -20.02 22.24
N SER A 614 7.95 -19.24 22.14
CA SER A 614 7.94 -18.03 21.31
C SER A 614 8.65 -16.87 22.00
N LEU A 615 9.02 -15.82 21.26
CA LEU A 615 9.58 -14.60 21.83
C LEU A 615 8.57 -13.94 22.78
N SER A 616 7.28 -13.94 22.42
CA SER A 616 6.17 -13.41 23.24
C SER A 616 6.07 -14.13 24.60
N GLU A 617 6.23 -15.46 24.62
CA GLU A 617 6.26 -16.24 25.86
C GLU A 617 7.52 -15.98 26.69
N LEU A 618 8.67 -15.82 26.03
CA LEU A 618 9.95 -15.58 26.69
C LEU A 618 9.96 -14.23 27.43
N ILE A 619 9.48 -13.17 26.78
CA ILE A 619 9.36 -11.85 27.42
C ILE A 619 8.26 -11.79 28.48
N SER A 620 7.22 -12.63 28.38
CA SER A 620 6.13 -12.66 29.37
C SER A 620 6.52 -13.30 30.70
N GLN A 621 7.44 -14.27 30.69
CA GLN A 621 7.88 -15.01 31.89
C GLN A 621 8.72 -14.16 32.85
N THR A 622 9.40 -13.15 32.31
CA THR A 622 10.23 -12.18 33.04
C THR A 622 9.46 -11.40 34.12
N ARG A 623 8.14 -11.28 33.99
CA ARG A 623 7.27 -10.58 34.95
C ARG A 623 7.15 -11.30 36.31
N SER A 624 7.54 -12.57 36.38
CA SER A 624 7.43 -13.40 37.59
C SER A 624 8.76 -13.61 38.35
N ASP A 625 9.90 -13.30 37.72
CA ASP A 625 11.24 -13.55 38.27
C ASP A 625 12.28 -12.58 37.67
N ILE A 626 12.68 -11.56 38.44
CA ILE A 626 13.59 -10.47 38.02
C ILE A 626 14.97 -11.01 37.59
N THR A 627 15.36 -12.20 38.07
CA THR A 627 16.63 -12.84 37.71
C THR A 627 16.68 -13.35 36.26
N LYS A 628 15.55 -13.32 35.54
CA LYS A 628 15.40 -13.78 34.15
C LYS A 628 15.20 -12.65 33.14
N GLU A 629 15.47 -11.39 33.50
CA GLU A 629 15.45 -10.27 32.57
C GLU A 629 16.58 -10.36 31.53
N MET A 630 16.25 -10.15 30.24
CA MET A 630 17.29 -10.10 29.20
C MET A 630 18.16 -8.86 29.39
N SER A 631 19.48 -9.06 29.35
CA SER A 631 20.44 -7.95 29.40
C SER A 631 20.26 -7.00 28.22
N GLN A 632 20.75 -5.76 28.34
CA GLN A 632 20.71 -4.79 27.24
C GLN A 632 21.45 -5.30 25.99
N TYR A 633 22.54 -6.04 26.20
CA TYR A 633 23.27 -6.69 25.12
C TYR A 633 22.43 -7.73 24.38
N GLU A 634 21.76 -8.64 25.10
CA GLU A 634 20.93 -9.68 24.49
C GLU A 634 19.73 -9.10 23.73
N ARG A 635 19.10 -8.06 24.28
CA ARG A 635 18.00 -7.35 23.63
C ARG A 635 18.43 -6.70 22.31
N VAL A 636 19.54 -5.97 22.31
CA VAL A 636 20.06 -5.32 21.10
C VAL A 636 20.54 -6.33 20.08
N ARG A 637 21.18 -7.41 20.52
CA ARG A 637 21.64 -8.49 19.67
C ARG A 637 20.46 -9.19 18.97
N LEU A 638 19.39 -9.49 19.69
CA LEU A 638 18.18 -10.08 19.12
C LEU A 638 17.46 -9.10 18.18
N ALA A 639 17.36 -7.83 18.55
CA ALA A 639 16.83 -6.78 17.67
C ALA A 639 17.61 -6.69 16.35
N LYS A 640 18.94 -6.83 16.40
CA LYS A 640 19.77 -6.90 15.21
C LYS A 640 19.44 -8.12 14.35
N TYR A 641 19.27 -9.29 14.97
CA TYR A 641 18.96 -10.52 14.24
C TYR A 641 17.61 -10.43 13.54
N LEU A 642 16.60 -9.87 14.20
CA LEU A 642 15.29 -9.58 13.60
C LEU A 642 15.41 -8.60 12.42
N ALA A 643 16.15 -7.50 12.58
CA ALA A 643 16.37 -6.53 11.49
C ALA A 643 17.11 -7.15 10.29
N THR A 644 18.11 -7.98 10.56
CA THR A 644 18.90 -8.69 9.55
C THR A 644 18.01 -9.69 8.79
N ALA A 645 17.13 -10.40 9.50
CA ALA A 645 16.17 -11.33 8.92
C ALA A 645 15.17 -10.64 7.97
N VAL A 646 14.79 -9.38 8.23
CA VAL A 646 13.96 -8.61 7.28
C VAL A 646 14.68 -8.44 5.93
N LEU A 647 15.98 -8.12 5.91
CA LEU A 647 16.74 -8.07 4.66
C LEU A 647 16.78 -9.43 3.96
N TYR A 648 17.00 -10.51 4.70
CA TYR A 648 17.05 -11.86 4.13
C TYR A 648 15.70 -12.32 3.57
N TYR A 649 14.57 -12.00 4.22
CA TYR A 649 13.32 -12.73 3.99
C TYR A 649 12.12 -11.90 3.51
N HIS A 650 12.16 -10.56 3.46
CA HIS A 650 10.99 -9.72 3.12
C HIS A 650 10.31 -9.98 1.77
N ALA A 651 11.03 -10.50 0.78
CA ALA A 651 10.50 -10.87 -0.53
C ALA A 651 10.39 -12.39 -0.71
N THR A 652 10.28 -13.12 0.40
CA THR A 652 10.15 -14.58 0.43
C THR A 652 8.89 -14.98 1.21
N PRO A 653 8.28 -16.14 0.90
CA PRO A 653 7.15 -16.66 1.69
C PRO A 653 7.49 -17.01 3.15
N TRP A 654 8.77 -16.99 3.53
CA TRP A 654 9.19 -17.23 4.92
C TRP A 654 8.75 -16.12 5.88
N LEU A 655 8.77 -14.85 5.44
CA LEU A 655 8.43 -13.71 6.29
C LEU A 655 7.00 -13.25 6.05
N ASN A 656 6.13 -13.49 7.02
CA ASN A 656 4.76 -13.00 6.99
C ASN A 656 4.73 -11.46 7.07
N ARG A 657 3.83 -10.82 6.31
CA ARG A 657 3.63 -9.37 6.32
C ARG A 657 3.21 -8.84 7.70
N ALA A 658 2.49 -9.64 8.48
CA ALA A 658 2.03 -9.31 9.82
C ALA A 658 2.73 -10.16 10.89
N TRP A 659 4.02 -10.41 10.72
CA TRP A 659 4.81 -11.15 11.70
C TRP A 659 4.88 -10.47 13.07
N ARG A 660 4.82 -11.28 14.13
CA ARG A 660 4.82 -10.84 15.53
C ARG A 660 5.83 -11.64 16.36
N SER A 661 5.98 -11.30 17.63
CA SER A 661 6.84 -12.04 18.55
C SER A 661 6.37 -13.49 18.79
N GLU A 662 5.10 -13.82 18.50
CA GLU A 662 4.63 -15.21 18.50
C GLU A 662 5.23 -16.05 17.37
N ASP A 663 5.66 -15.44 16.25
CA ASP A 663 6.20 -16.16 15.09
C ASP A 663 7.68 -16.51 15.24
N ILE A 664 8.35 -15.94 16.25
CA ILE A 664 9.78 -16.13 16.53
C ILE A 664 9.95 -17.16 17.63
N HIS A 665 10.58 -18.28 17.31
CA HIS A 665 10.68 -19.44 18.20
C HIS A 665 12.13 -19.72 18.61
N PHE A 666 12.28 -20.16 19.85
CA PHE A 666 13.53 -20.64 20.43
C PHE A 666 13.36 -22.11 20.83
N PHE A 667 14.36 -22.92 20.48
CA PHE A 667 14.40 -24.34 20.81
C PHE A 667 15.48 -24.59 21.86
N ASN A 668 15.19 -25.47 22.83
CA ASN A 668 16.14 -25.93 23.85
C ASN A 668 16.77 -24.80 24.67
N TYR A 669 15.95 -24.00 25.34
CA TYR A 669 16.40 -22.97 26.29
C TYR A 669 17.06 -23.65 27.51
N PRO A 670 18.36 -23.47 27.78
CA PRO A 670 19.01 -24.07 28.94
C PRO A 670 18.46 -23.51 30.25
N ASP A 671 18.47 -24.34 31.29
CA ASP A 671 18.28 -23.92 32.67
C ASP A 671 19.26 -22.75 32.98
N PRO A 672 18.80 -21.63 33.58
CA PRO A 672 19.63 -20.44 33.87
C PRO A 672 20.81 -20.68 34.82
N SER A 673 20.99 -21.91 35.33
CA SER A 673 22.11 -22.34 36.16
C SER A 673 23.43 -22.61 35.41
N ILE A 674 23.50 -22.42 34.08
CA ILE A 674 24.73 -22.64 33.29
C ILE A 674 25.41 -21.29 32.97
N GLU A 675 26.58 -21.05 33.59
CA GLU A 675 27.36 -19.79 33.60
C GLU A 675 28.02 -19.37 32.25
N GLN A 676 27.53 -19.82 31.09
CA GLN A 676 28.00 -19.27 29.81
C GLN A 676 26.81 -18.94 28.90
N PRO A 677 26.76 -17.73 28.29
CA PRO A 677 25.70 -17.35 27.38
C PRO A 677 25.85 -18.15 26.08
N GLN A 678 25.29 -19.35 26.06
CA GLN A 678 25.19 -20.15 24.85
C GLN A 678 24.29 -19.38 23.87
N HIS A 679 24.77 -19.21 22.63
CA HIS A 679 23.99 -18.57 21.57
C HIS A 679 22.77 -19.44 21.28
N ILE A 680 21.59 -18.99 21.71
CA ILE A 680 20.34 -19.68 21.41
C ILE A 680 19.86 -19.16 20.05
N PRO A 681 19.88 -19.99 18.99
CA PRO A 681 19.42 -19.59 17.68
C PRO A 681 17.91 -19.35 17.71
N ALA A 682 17.49 -18.22 17.13
CA ALA A 682 16.11 -17.87 16.92
C ALA A 682 15.66 -18.30 15.51
N TYR A 683 14.44 -18.81 15.42
CA TYR A 683 13.86 -19.31 14.18
C TYR A 683 12.55 -18.61 13.86
N MET A 684 12.31 -18.37 12.59
CA MET A 684 11.05 -17.89 12.06
C MET A 684 10.21 -19.07 11.62
N MET A 685 8.96 -19.12 12.06
CA MET A 685 8.02 -20.17 11.69
C MET A 685 7.25 -19.77 10.42
N SER A 686 7.14 -20.70 9.46
CA SER A 686 6.27 -20.55 8.29
C SER A 686 5.54 -21.87 7.98
N SER A 687 4.39 -21.75 7.33
CA SER A 687 3.63 -22.90 6.83
C SER A 687 3.88 -23.06 5.33
N VAL A 688 4.39 -24.23 4.92
CA VAL A 688 4.63 -24.58 3.51
C VAL A 688 3.46 -25.43 3.01
N SER A 689 2.73 -24.94 2.01
CA SER A 689 1.53 -25.58 1.43
C SER A 689 1.66 -25.66 -0.09
N THR A 690 1.15 -26.74 -0.70
CA THR A 690 1.02 -26.88 -2.16
C THR A 690 -0.18 -26.12 -2.74
N GLU A 691 -1.13 -25.72 -1.90
CA GLU A 691 -2.27 -24.88 -2.26
C GLU A 691 -2.05 -23.45 -1.76
N TYR A 692 -2.26 -22.47 -2.66
CA TYR A 692 -2.20 -21.04 -2.37
C TYR A 692 -3.26 -20.68 -1.32
N LEU A 693 -2.90 -20.72 -0.05
CA LEU A 693 -3.76 -20.25 1.02
C LEU A 693 -3.83 -18.71 1.02
N PRO A 694 -5.00 -18.11 1.28
CA PRO A 694 -5.14 -16.67 1.39
C PRO A 694 -4.20 -16.13 2.48
N ALA A 695 -3.53 -15.01 2.22
CA ALA A 695 -2.65 -14.37 3.17
C ALA A 695 -3.37 -14.07 4.51
N SER A 696 -2.69 -14.38 5.62
CA SER A 696 -3.08 -14.06 7.01
C SER A 696 -3.38 -12.55 7.18
N PRO A 697 -4.12 -12.12 8.23
CA PRO A 697 -4.71 -10.80 8.29
C PRO A 697 -3.62 -9.73 8.25
N ALA A 698 -3.70 -8.88 7.22
CA ALA A 698 -2.75 -7.81 7.00
C ALA A 698 -3.01 -6.66 7.97
N TYR A 699 -1.96 -6.14 8.60
CA TYR A 699 -1.98 -4.84 9.29
C TYR A 699 -2.68 -3.77 8.42
N HIS A 700 -3.55 -2.98 9.07
CA HIS A 700 -4.42 -2.02 8.40
C HIS A 700 -3.79 -0.66 8.08
N ARG A 701 -4.56 0.15 7.32
CA ARG A 701 -4.18 1.22 6.39
C ARG A 701 -3.37 2.44 6.89
N PHE A 702 -2.89 2.47 8.13
CA PHE A 702 -2.04 3.55 8.67
C PHE A 702 -0.57 3.15 8.81
N ILE A 703 -0.31 1.84 8.77
CA ILE A 703 1.04 1.28 8.81
C ILE A 703 1.61 1.32 7.40
N ARG A 704 2.59 2.22 7.20
CA ARG A 704 3.29 2.42 5.91
C ARG A 704 3.91 1.14 5.38
N ASN A 705 4.60 0.39 6.25
CA ASN A 705 5.17 -0.91 5.92
C ASN A 705 4.89 -1.92 7.05
N PRO A 706 4.01 -2.91 6.83
CA PRO A 706 3.63 -3.91 7.83
C PRO A 706 4.80 -4.74 8.41
N VAL A 707 5.77 -5.09 7.57
CA VAL A 707 6.95 -5.86 8.00
C VAL A 707 7.82 -5.02 8.94
N LEU A 708 8.07 -3.76 8.59
CA LEU A 708 8.85 -2.86 9.43
C LEU A 708 8.10 -2.43 10.69
N PHE A 709 6.78 -2.35 10.64
CA PHE A 709 5.97 -2.08 11.82
C PHE A 709 6.02 -3.23 12.82
N GLY A 710 5.83 -4.48 12.38
CA GLY A 710 6.01 -5.65 13.25
C GLY A 710 7.42 -5.71 13.86
N LEU A 711 8.45 -5.34 13.09
CA LEU A 711 9.81 -5.18 13.59
C LEU A 711 9.90 -4.11 14.70
N GLY A 712 9.30 -2.95 14.47
CA GLY A 712 9.27 -1.84 15.43
C GLY A 712 8.50 -2.19 16.71
N VAL A 713 7.39 -2.94 16.59
CA VAL A 713 6.65 -3.48 17.74
C VAL A 713 7.53 -4.42 18.55
N MET A 714 8.17 -5.40 17.92
CA MET A 714 9.10 -6.31 18.61
C MET A 714 10.28 -5.56 19.26
N PHE A 715 10.75 -4.45 18.70
CA PHE A 715 11.77 -3.62 19.38
C PHE A 715 11.23 -2.97 20.66
N LEU A 716 9.98 -2.52 20.68
CA LEU A 716 9.33 -2.05 21.91
C LEU A 716 9.15 -3.19 22.92
N GLU A 717 8.71 -4.36 22.46
CA GLU A 717 8.55 -5.54 23.32
C GLU A 717 9.86 -5.98 23.96
N LEU A 718 10.95 -5.99 23.19
CA LEU A 718 12.30 -6.24 23.71
C LEU A 718 12.72 -5.13 24.69
N ALA A 719 12.49 -3.87 24.35
CA ALA A 719 12.86 -2.75 25.21
C ALA A 719 12.16 -2.77 26.57
N PHE A 720 10.87 -3.10 26.61
CA PHE A 720 10.04 -3.09 27.81
C PHE A 720 9.92 -4.46 28.48
N GLN A 721 10.45 -5.52 27.84
CA GLN A 721 10.41 -6.91 28.31
C GLN A 721 8.99 -7.39 28.63
N VAL A 722 8.02 -6.97 27.81
CA VAL A 722 6.62 -7.39 27.88
C VAL A 722 6.00 -7.31 26.48
N PRO A 723 5.01 -8.15 26.13
CA PRO A 723 4.27 -8.01 24.89
C PRO A 723 3.58 -6.65 24.81
N LEU A 724 3.41 -6.11 23.60
CA LEU A 724 2.86 -4.77 23.41
C LEU A 724 1.43 -4.66 23.97
N ALA A 725 0.65 -5.73 23.87
CA ALA A 725 -0.70 -5.83 24.45
C ALA A 725 -0.72 -5.59 25.97
N ALA A 726 0.36 -5.92 26.69
CA ALA A 726 0.46 -5.67 28.13
C ALA A 726 0.78 -4.20 28.47
N LEU A 727 1.15 -3.39 27.47
CA LEU A 727 1.41 -1.96 27.60
C LEU A 727 0.22 -1.09 27.20
N GLU A 728 -0.87 -1.70 26.70
CA GLU A 728 -2.09 -1.03 26.25
C GLU A 728 -2.80 -0.31 27.40
N LEU A 729 -3.30 0.90 27.13
CA LEU A 729 -4.09 1.69 28.07
C LEU A 729 -5.50 1.93 27.53
N SER A 730 -6.45 2.24 28.42
CA SER A 730 -7.83 2.56 28.04
C SER A 730 -7.95 3.71 27.04
N ILE A 731 -7.01 4.67 27.07
CA ILE A 731 -6.93 5.77 26.09
C ILE A 731 -6.57 5.28 24.67
N ASP A 732 -5.85 4.17 24.55
CA ASP A 732 -5.52 3.56 23.24
C ASP A 732 -6.74 2.84 22.63
N LEU A 733 -7.75 2.55 23.47
CA LEU A 733 -8.98 1.82 23.12
C LEU A 733 -10.17 2.72 22.77
N GLN A 734 -10.08 4.04 22.96
CA GLN A 734 -11.21 4.97 22.77
C GLN A 734 -11.65 5.16 21.30
N GLU A 735 -10.86 4.69 20.32
CA GLU A 735 -11.25 4.63 18.91
C GLU A 735 -11.85 3.23 18.56
N ARG A 736 -13.16 3.08 18.76
CA ARG A 736 -14.04 1.94 18.37
C ARG A 736 -13.36 0.69 17.77
N GLY A 737 -13.02 -0.27 18.64
CA GLY A 737 -13.33 -1.70 18.44
C GLY A 737 -12.49 -2.54 17.46
N LYS A 738 -11.26 -2.16 17.12
CA LYS A 738 -10.34 -3.00 16.30
C LYS A 738 -8.96 -3.15 16.94
N SER A 739 -8.53 -4.39 17.15
CA SER A 739 -7.27 -4.77 17.81
C SER A 739 -6.02 -4.10 17.21
N ASP A 740 -5.92 -3.97 15.89
CA ASP A 740 -4.72 -3.42 15.23
C ASP A 740 -4.56 -1.90 15.40
N LEU A 741 -5.65 -1.16 15.64
CA LEU A 741 -5.62 0.29 15.87
C LEU A 741 -5.20 0.61 17.30
N ALA A 742 -5.61 -0.24 18.24
CA ALA A 742 -5.10 -0.23 19.61
C ALA A 742 -3.59 -0.51 19.60
N GLU A 743 -3.14 -1.55 18.88
CA GLU A 743 -1.72 -1.90 18.74
C GLU A 743 -0.88 -0.73 18.18
N TYR A 744 -1.32 -0.08 17.11
CA TYR A 744 -0.65 1.11 16.56
C TYR A 744 -0.60 2.29 17.55
N SER A 745 -1.72 2.57 18.22
CA SER A 745 -1.84 3.67 19.18
C SER A 745 -0.96 3.43 20.42
N THR A 746 -0.96 2.20 20.93
CA THR A 746 -0.07 1.75 22.00
C THR A 746 1.39 1.86 21.56
N ALA A 747 1.78 1.34 20.38
CA ALA A 747 3.15 1.44 19.89
C ALA A 747 3.62 2.90 19.76
N ARG A 748 2.79 3.77 19.18
CA ARG A 748 3.05 5.21 19.06
C ARG A 748 3.19 5.88 20.42
N ARG A 749 2.29 5.63 21.37
CA ARG A 749 2.36 6.20 22.71
C ARG A 749 3.62 5.71 23.45
N VAL A 750 3.85 4.41 23.46
CA VAL A 750 4.99 3.78 24.15
C VAL A 750 6.30 4.32 23.57
N VAL A 751 6.45 4.41 22.25
CA VAL A 751 7.69 4.94 21.67
C VAL A 751 7.89 6.42 21.98
N GLU A 752 6.84 7.26 21.96
CA GLU A 752 6.97 8.69 22.26
C GLU A 752 7.32 8.94 23.74
N PHE A 753 6.66 8.24 24.67
CA PHE A 753 6.81 8.47 26.11
C PHE A 753 7.85 7.57 26.82
N SER A 754 8.65 6.82 26.06
CA SER A 754 9.73 5.92 26.56
C SER A 754 10.96 6.62 27.18
N HIS A 755 10.83 7.86 27.66
CA HIS A 755 11.95 8.63 28.22
C HIS A 755 12.64 7.87 29.37
N GLY A 756 13.96 7.69 29.28
CA GLY A 756 14.78 7.07 30.32
C GLY A 756 14.85 5.53 30.33
N LYS A 757 13.94 4.82 29.63
CA LYS A 757 13.95 3.34 29.57
C LYS A 757 14.69 2.74 28.37
N ILE A 758 14.82 3.50 27.28
CA ILE A 758 15.54 3.09 26.06
C ILE A 758 16.58 4.14 25.68
N SER A 759 17.70 3.69 25.09
CA SER A 759 18.72 4.61 24.59
C SER A 759 18.16 5.47 23.46
N LYS A 760 18.68 6.71 23.31
CA LYS A 760 18.25 7.62 22.23
C LYS A 760 18.39 6.98 20.85
N SER A 761 19.48 6.26 20.62
CA SER A 761 19.74 5.56 19.35
C SER A 761 18.76 4.41 19.11
N PHE A 762 18.45 3.60 20.14
CA PHE A 762 17.50 2.49 20.00
C PHE A 762 16.05 3.01 19.79
N LYS A 763 15.68 4.10 20.48
CA LYS A 763 14.40 4.81 20.25
C LYS A 763 14.26 5.30 18.82
N GLU A 764 15.30 5.93 18.28
CA GLU A 764 15.31 6.45 16.92
C GLU A 764 15.16 5.34 15.88
N VAL A 765 15.92 4.25 16.04
CA VAL A 765 15.79 3.05 15.19
C VAL A 765 14.37 2.48 15.25
N THR A 766 13.79 2.40 16.44
CA THR A 766 12.42 1.91 16.65
C THR A 766 11.38 2.80 15.98
N LYS A 767 11.49 4.13 16.11
CA LYS A 767 10.60 5.08 15.44
C LYS A 767 10.64 4.94 13.92
N ARG A 768 11.84 4.83 13.35
CA ARG A 768 12.00 4.67 11.90
C ARG A 768 11.36 3.38 11.39
N CYS A 769 11.44 2.29 12.14
CA CYS A 769 10.77 1.04 11.79
C CYS A 769 9.24 1.16 11.91
N LEU A 770 8.72 1.70 13.03
CA LEU A 770 7.27 1.88 13.25
C LEU A 770 6.61 2.78 12.20
N TYR A 771 7.28 3.87 11.81
CA TYR A 771 6.72 4.87 10.90
C TYR A 771 7.21 4.71 9.45
N CYS A 772 8.08 3.74 9.16
CA CYS A 772 8.76 3.60 7.86
C CYS A 772 9.37 4.94 7.36
N ASP A 773 10.00 5.70 8.27
CA ASP A 773 10.54 7.03 7.96
C ASP A 773 12.02 6.96 7.57
N PHE A 774 12.26 6.56 6.32
CA PHE A 774 13.59 6.43 5.74
C PHE A 774 13.86 7.42 4.60
N GLY A 775 12.94 8.35 4.33
CA GLY A 775 13.06 9.31 3.22
C GLY A 775 12.88 8.72 1.83
N HIS A 776 12.31 7.52 1.74
CA HIS A 776 12.03 6.78 0.51
C HIS A 776 10.56 6.34 0.47
N ASP A 777 10.14 5.67 -0.60
CA ASP A 777 8.84 5.00 -0.64
C ASP A 777 8.71 3.93 0.48
N ASP A 778 7.50 3.44 0.70
CA ASP A 778 7.23 2.44 1.74
C ASP A 778 7.44 0.99 1.23
N ASP A 779 7.95 0.82 0.00
CA ASP A 779 8.17 -0.49 -0.63
C ASP A 779 9.58 -1.01 -0.31
N PHE A 780 9.64 -2.04 0.54
CA PHE A 780 10.92 -2.65 0.91
C PHE A 780 11.59 -3.46 -0.21
N HIS A 781 10.96 -3.60 -1.38
CA HIS A 781 11.63 -4.08 -2.59
C HIS A 781 12.54 -3.01 -3.22
N SER A 782 12.38 -1.74 -2.84
CA SER A 782 13.22 -0.63 -3.31
C SER A 782 14.65 -0.77 -2.78
N PRO A 783 15.68 -0.86 -3.66
CA PRO A 783 17.07 -0.92 -3.23
C PRO A 783 17.49 0.30 -2.39
N ALA A 784 16.86 1.45 -2.65
CA ALA A 784 17.10 2.68 -1.89
C ALA A 784 16.60 2.54 -0.45
N LEU A 785 15.39 2.02 -0.24
CA LEU A 785 14.84 1.76 1.09
C LEU A 785 15.65 0.69 1.83
N GLN A 786 16.02 -0.40 1.17
CA GLN A 786 16.85 -1.47 1.75
C GLN A 786 18.22 -0.93 2.23
N GLN A 787 18.87 -0.11 1.41
CA GLN A 787 20.15 0.51 1.76
C GLN A 787 19.99 1.52 2.90
N ALA A 788 18.92 2.32 2.88
CA ALA A 788 18.60 3.25 3.96
C ALA A 788 18.32 2.50 5.27
N PHE A 789 17.57 1.40 5.22
CA PHE A 789 17.33 0.53 6.36
C PHE A 789 18.63 -0.08 6.91
N TYR A 790 19.49 -0.62 6.05
CA TYR A 790 20.79 -1.14 6.46
C TYR A 790 21.62 -0.07 7.19
N ASN A 791 21.73 1.14 6.60
CA ASN A 791 22.53 2.24 7.12
C ASN A 791 21.98 2.91 8.39
N ASN A 792 20.66 2.85 8.61
CA ASN A 792 20.01 3.57 9.71
C ASN A 792 19.46 2.66 10.80
N VAL A 793 19.39 1.34 10.56
CA VAL A 793 18.91 0.33 11.53
C VAL A 793 20.02 -0.65 11.86
N ILE A 794 20.50 -1.41 10.88
CA ILE A 794 21.44 -2.53 11.13
C ILE A 794 22.78 -2.03 11.64
N THR A 795 23.40 -1.04 10.98
CA THR A 795 24.67 -0.46 11.42
C THR A 795 24.57 0.16 12.82
N VAL A 796 23.45 0.81 13.14
CA VAL A 796 23.20 1.42 14.45
C VAL A 796 23.06 0.34 15.53
N LEU A 797 22.33 -0.74 15.24
CA LEU A 797 22.20 -1.89 16.15
C LEU A 797 23.54 -2.65 16.31
N ASP A 798 24.34 -2.77 15.26
CA ASP A 798 25.70 -3.33 15.33
C ASP A 798 26.59 -2.50 16.26
N ASP A 799 26.55 -1.17 16.14
CA ASP A 799 27.34 -0.28 16.98
C ASP A 799 26.86 -0.27 18.43
N LEU A 800 25.54 -0.36 18.66
CA LEU A 800 24.98 -0.53 20.00
C LEU A 800 25.39 -1.89 20.59
N GLU A 801 25.33 -2.97 19.84
CA GLU A 801 25.75 -4.30 20.30
C GLU A 801 27.23 -4.31 20.69
N LYS A 802 28.11 -3.72 19.86
CA LYS A 802 29.55 -3.60 20.18
C LYS A 802 29.75 -2.82 21.47
N ARG A 803 29.10 -1.66 21.62
CA ARG A 803 29.20 -0.85 22.84
C ARG A 803 28.71 -1.60 24.07
N PHE A 804 27.58 -2.29 24.00
CA PHE A 804 27.08 -3.08 25.12
C PHE A 804 27.97 -4.29 25.43
N ARG A 805 28.60 -4.90 24.42
CA ARG A 805 29.59 -5.95 24.62
C ARG A 805 30.86 -5.42 25.30
N GLU A 806 31.32 -4.23 24.90
CA GLU A 806 32.48 -3.56 25.49
C GLU A 806 32.19 -3.08 26.93
N LEU A 807 30.94 -2.68 27.23
CA LEU A 807 30.48 -2.32 28.58
C LEU A 807 30.20 -3.53 29.47
N GLN A 808 30.10 -4.73 28.91
CA GLN A 808 29.98 -6.01 29.63
C GLN A 808 31.33 -6.73 29.79
N LEU A 809 32.44 -6.08 29.43
CA LEU A 809 33.80 -6.51 29.73
C LEU A 809 34.37 -5.62 30.83
N ASP A 810 33.95 -5.91 32.07
CA ASP A 810 34.80 -6.00 33.26
C ASP A 810 34.12 -6.92 34.28
#